data_AF-A0A6L5PJF3-F1
#
_entry.id   AF-A0A6L5PJF3-F1
#
_cell.length_a   1.000
_cell.length_b   1.000
_cell.length_c   1.000
_cell.angle_alpha   90.00
_cell.angle_beta   90.00
_cell.angle_gamma   90.00
#
_symmetry.space_group_name_H-M   'P 1'
#
loop_
_entity.id
_entity.type
_entity.pdbx_description
1 polymer ?
#
loop_
_entity_poly.entity_id
_entity_poly.type
_entity_poly.pdbx_seq_one_letter_code
_entity_poly.pdbx_strand_id
1 'polypeptide(L)'
;MADALFHSPKTHGFVRVAAATPVSHVGDPRANGQEHVALIRQAGEQGLDLMVFPELSLSAYAIDDLHMQAALLDEVERQIAVVAEATAEADVVAVVGAPIRNGDALYNCAVVIGSGEVLGVVPKTYLPNYREYYEKRWFAPATARAEDAIKLNGETVDFAPGLLFEAVNRPGFVFSVEICEDYWAPLPPSTRAALAGARILLNLSASNIVIGKADERAMLSASHSARTLSAYVFAASGWGESTTDLAWDGQATIHELGSKLTEGERFALDSHLTIADVDVDRIGLDRLRNGTFAECARNEGEPATVVPFMAREDHEASELIRPLDRFPFVPDDAGRLDQDCYEAFNIQVQGLMRRMTATGAKSLVIGVSGGLDSTQALLVACRAFDRLDLPRTNILGFTMPGFATSDGTKSNAWALMTALGVTGAEIDIRPAAEQMFKDIGHPYAEGQPVHDITFENVQAGLRTDYLFRLANQHRAFVLGTGDLSELALGWATYGVGDHMSHYNVNGGVAKTLIRHLIRWVAAGDLIGTAARDTLHAILNTEISPELVPAKDGVIQSTEGTVGPYALNDFFLFYISRFGMTPSKVAFLAHQAWGDAGAGEWPANTPEDEKVEYDLATIKGWLRKFLIRFFQTAQFKRSALPNGPKVVTGGSLSPRGDWRAPSDGNARVWLDELEANVPD
;
A
#
# COMPACT_ATOMS: atom_id res chain seq x y z
N MET A 1 9.98 28.33 1.64
CA MET A 1 9.61 27.82 0.31
C MET A 1 9.81 26.31 0.25
N ALA A 2 11.02 25.77 0.47
CA ALA A 2 11.24 24.31 0.54
C ALA A 2 10.35 23.58 1.56
N ASP A 3 10.14 24.18 2.74
CA ASP A 3 9.25 23.66 3.79
C ASP A 3 7.79 23.53 3.34
N ALA A 4 7.21 24.61 2.80
CA ALA A 4 5.86 24.60 2.25
C ALA A 4 5.70 23.60 1.08
N LEU A 5 6.70 23.48 0.22
CA LEU A 5 6.70 22.50 -0.87
C LEU A 5 6.67 21.07 -0.33
N PHE A 6 7.45 20.75 0.71
CA PHE A 6 7.47 19.42 1.30
C PHE A 6 6.12 19.03 1.90
N HIS A 7 5.39 19.97 2.51
CA HIS A 7 4.09 19.72 3.11
C HIS A 7 2.92 19.76 2.12
N SER A 8 3.17 19.95 0.83
CA SER A 8 2.13 19.93 -0.20
C SER A 8 2.03 18.52 -0.83
N PRO A 9 0.88 17.82 -0.77
CA PRO A 9 0.72 16.54 -1.46
C PRO A 9 1.02 16.62 -2.97
N LYS A 10 0.74 17.76 -3.61
CA LYS A 10 0.92 17.93 -5.05
C LYS A 10 2.37 17.77 -5.50
N THR A 11 3.34 18.22 -4.70
CA THR A 11 4.79 18.11 -4.99
C THR A 11 5.30 16.68 -4.86
N HIS A 12 4.53 15.84 -4.17
CA HIS A 12 4.79 14.41 -3.95
C HIS A 12 4.03 13.53 -4.95
N GLY A 13 3.52 14.08 -6.06
CA GLY A 13 2.85 13.29 -7.10
C GLY A 13 1.43 12.85 -6.73
N PHE A 14 0.77 13.54 -5.79
CA PHE A 14 -0.65 13.34 -5.52
C PHE A 14 -1.53 14.26 -6.37
N VAL A 15 -2.65 13.73 -6.88
CA VAL A 15 -3.71 14.49 -7.54
C VAL A 15 -4.97 14.39 -6.70
N ARG A 16 -5.52 15.54 -6.28
CA ARG A 16 -6.74 15.59 -5.49
C ARG A 16 -7.95 15.45 -6.40
N VAL A 17 -8.67 14.33 -6.27
CA VAL A 17 -9.82 14.02 -7.11
C VAL A 17 -11.11 13.98 -6.29
N ALA A 18 -12.25 14.25 -6.93
CA ALA A 18 -13.55 14.01 -6.33
C ALA A 18 -14.57 13.34 -7.26
N ALA A 19 -15.40 12.50 -6.65
CA ALA A 19 -16.70 12.13 -7.20
C ALA A 19 -17.75 13.06 -6.58
N ALA A 20 -18.44 13.83 -7.42
CA ALA A 20 -19.48 14.76 -7.02
C ALA A 20 -20.85 14.09 -7.06
N THR A 21 -21.67 14.33 -6.05
CA THR A 21 -23.05 13.85 -5.96
C THR A 21 -23.96 15.07 -5.81
N PRO A 22 -24.38 15.72 -6.92
CA PRO A 22 -25.30 16.85 -6.86
C PRO A 22 -26.74 16.39 -6.59
N VAL A 23 -27.55 17.28 -6.02
CA VAL A 23 -29.00 17.20 -6.12
C VAL A 23 -29.39 17.37 -7.59
N SER A 24 -30.17 16.44 -8.11
CA SER A 24 -30.66 16.46 -9.48
C SER A 24 -32.02 17.15 -9.55
N HIS A 25 -32.22 18.01 -10.53
CA HIS A 25 -33.47 18.68 -10.84
C HIS A 25 -33.97 18.21 -12.20
N VAL A 26 -35.00 17.35 -12.17
CA VAL A 26 -35.58 16.68 -13.35
C VAL A 26 -35.96 17.68 -14.44
N GLY A 27 -35.18 17.69 -15.54
CA GLY A 27 -35.47 18.52 -16.72
C GLY A 27 -35.29 20.03 -16.51
N ASP A 28 -34.59 20.45 -15.45
CA ASP A 28 -34.25 21.86 -15.19
C ASP A 28 -32.72 22.07 -15.23
N PRO A 29 -32.14 22.30 -16.43
CA PRO A 29 -30.70 22.46 -16.53
C PRO A 29 -30.15 23.68 -15.81
N ARG A 30 -30.98 24.71 -15.58
CA ARG A 30 -30.55 25.91 -14.84
C ARG A 30 -30.33 25.59 -13.37
N ALA A 31 -31.25 24.86 -12.75
CA ALA A 31 -31.09 24.43 -11.37
C ALA A 31 -29.91 23.45 -11.24
N ASN A 32 -29.81 22.47 -12.16
CA ASN A 32 -28.65 21.57 -12.20
C ASN A 32 -27.33 22.33 -12.35
N GLY A 33 -27.26 23.30 -13.27
CA GLY A 33 -26.07 24.13 -13.46
C GLY A 33 -25.67 24.88 -12.19
N GLN A 34 -26.63 25.35 -11.38
CA GLN A 34 -26.36 25.99 -10.09
C GLN A 34 -25.74 25.02 -9.08
N GLU A 35 -26.22 23.77 -9.00
CA GLU A 35 -25.63 22.71 -8.17
C GLU A 35 -24.18 22.41 -8.60
N HIS A 36 -23.91 22.38 -9.91
CA HIS A 36 -22.56 22.19 -10.43
C HIS A 36 -21.63 23.35 -10.06
N VAL A 37 -22.07 24.60 -10.25
CA VAL A 37 -21.28 25.78 -9.88
C VAL A 37 -20.98 25.81 -8.37
N ALA A 38 -21.95 25.47 -7.52
CA ALA A 38 -21.75 25.41 -6.08
C ALA A 38 -20.67 24.39 -5.70
N LEU A 39 -20.77 23.17 -6.24
CA LEU A 39 -19.81 22.10 -5.98
C LEU A 39 -18.41 22.40 -6.57
N ILE A 40 -18.33 23.06 -7.73
CA ILE A 40 -17.05 23.49 -8.34
C ILE A 40 -16.36 24.55 -7.48
N ARG A 41 -17.11 25.52 -6.94
CA ARG A 41 -16.55 26.52 -6.03
C ARG A 41 -16.07 25.88 -4.72
N GLN A 42 -16.87 24.98 -4.14
CA GLN A 42 -16.47 24.18 -2.99
C GLN A 42 -15.19 23.37 -3.27
N ALA A 43 -15.10 22.77 -4.46
CA ALA A 43 -13.90 22.05 -4.90
C ALA A 43 -12.66 22.96 -4.96
N GLY A 44 -12.79 24.16 -5.51
CA GLY A 44 -11.71 25.16 -5.56
C GLY A 44 -11.20 25.57 -4.17
N GLU A 45 -12.11 25.77 -3.22
CA GLU A 45 -11.80 26.06 -1.81
C GLU A 45 -11.05 24.91 -1.11
N GLN A 46 -11.32 23.66 -1.51
CA GLN A 46 -10.69 22.46 -0.96
C GLN A 46 -9.43 22.02 -1.73
N GLY A 47 -9.00 22.82 -2.70
CA GLY A 47 -7.77 22.59 -3.48
C GLY A 47 -7.85 21.41 -4.43
N LEU A 48 -9.05 21.02 -4.89
CA LEU A 48 -9.23 19.94 -5.86
C LEU A 48 -8.51 20.23 -7.18
N ASP A 49 -8.04 19.17 -7.83
CA ASP A 49 -7.47 19.24 -9.18
C ASP A 49 -8.47 18.76 -10.24
N LEU A 50 -9.24 17.72 -9.92
CA LEU A 50 -10.14 17.04 -10.85
C LEU A 50 -11.43 16.58 -10.17
N MET A 51 -12.57 16.79 -10.81
CA MET A 51 -13.85 16.26 -10.31
C MET A 51 -14.71 15.68 -11.43
N VAL A 52 -15.51 14.66 -11.10
CA VAL A 52 -16.47 14.03 -12.00
C VAL A 52 -17.87 14.09 -11.43
N PHE A 53 -18.84 14.48 -12.25
CA PHE A 53 -20.27 14.50 -11.95
C PHE A 53 -20.97 13.26 -12.51
N PRO A 54 -22.23 12.98 -12.12
CA PRO A 54 -23.00 11.88 -12.68
C PRO A 54 -23.30 12.02 -14.17
N GLU A 55 -23.77 10.93 -14.76
CA GLU A 55 -24.20 10.87 -16.15
C GLU A 55 -25.41 11.78 -16.40
N LEU A 56 -25.38 12.55 -17.49
CA LEU A 56 -26.43 13.50 -17.87
C LEU A 56 -26.82 14.47 -16.73
N SER A 57 -25.90 14.78 -15.81
CA SER A 57 -26.14 15.57 -14.61
C SER A 57 -26.66 16.99 -14.89
N LEU A 58 -26.37 17.59 -16.05
CA LEU A 58 -26.96 18.88 -16.42
C LEU A 58 -28.43 18.80 -16.84
N SER A 59 -28.92 17.67 -17.33
CA SER A 59 -30.35 17.53 -17.71
C SER A 59 -31.18 16.75 -16.69
N ALA A 60 -30.51 16.03 -15.78
CA ALA A 60 -30.98 14.78 -15.17
C ALA A 60 -31.03 13.64 -16.20
N TYR A 61 -30.74 12.42 -15.75
CA TYR A 61 -30.75 11.23 -16.60
C TYR A 61 -32.18 10.77 -16.89
N ALA A 62 -33.01 10.68 -15.84
CA ALA A 62 -34.29 10.00 -15.87
C ALA A 62 -35.44 10.92 -16.34
N ILE A 63 -35.29 11.50 -17.54
CA ILE A 63 -36.26 12.43 -18.14
C ILE A 63 -36.86 11.92 -19.46
N ASP A 64 -36.48 10.71 -19.89
CA ASP A 64 -37.00 10.01 -21.06
C ASP A 64 -37.06 10.89 -22.34
N ASP A 65 -38.22 10.96 -22.99
CA ASP A 65 -38.45 11.72 -24.23
C ASP A 65 -38.22 13.24 -24.08
N LEU A 66 -38.04 13.75 -22.85
CA LEU A 66 -37.63 15.14 -22.64
C LEU A 66 -36.23 15.43 -23.17
N HIS A 67 -35.35 14.42 -23.26
CA HIS A 67 -34.03 14.54 -23.93
C HIS A 67 -34.13 15.05 -25.36
N MET A 68 -35.27 14.81 -26.03
CA MET A 68 -35.49 15.20 -27.44
C MET A 68 -36.12 16.59 -27.60
N GLN A 69 -36.29 17.37 -26.52
CA GLN A 69 -36.90 18.70 -26.58
C GLN A 69 -35.84 19.78 -26.80
N ALA A 70 -35.95 20.52 -27.90
CA ALA A 70 -34.98 21.56 -28.26
C ALA A 70 -34.79 22.61 -27.15
N ALA A 71 -35.85 23.00 -26.44
CA ALA A 71 -35.75 23.96 -25.34
C ALA A 71 -34.87 23.47 -24.18
N LEU A 72 -34.89 22.16 -23.88
CA LEU A 72 -34.01 21.55 -22.88
C LEU A 72 -32.56 21.57 -23.38
N LEU A 73 -32.33 21.11 -24.61
CA LEU A 73 -30.99 21.05 -25.21
C LEU A 73 -30.33 22.43 -25.31
N ASP A 74 -31.10 23.45 -25.73
CA ASP A 74 -30.63 24.83 -25.82
C ASP A 74 -30.31 25.43 -24.44
N GLU A 75 -30.97 24.98 -23.36
CA GLU A 75 -30.61 25.38 -22.00
C GLU A 75 -29.39 24.61 -21.49
N VAL A 76 -29.29 23.29 -21.73
CA VAL A 76 -28.08 22.50 -21.39
C VAL A 76 -26.84 23.15 -22.00
N GLU A 77 -26.86 23.48 -23.29
CA GLU A 77 -25.72 24.13 -23.97
C GLU A 77 -25.37 25.50 -23.35
N ARG A 78 -26.36 26.26 -22.86
CA ARG A 78 -26.12 27.52 -22.13
C ARG A 78 -25.48 27.28 -20.78
N GLN A 79 -25.86 26.22 -20.07
CA GLN A 79 -25.33 25.93 -18.74
C GLN A 79 -23.90 25.37 -18.78
N ILE A 80 -23.46 24.78 -19.89
CA ILE A 80 -22.05 24.42 -20.11
C ILE A 80 -21.15 25.65 -20.02
N ALA A 81 -21.56 26.79 -20.59
CA ALA A 81 -20.82 28.04 -20.49
C ALA A 81 -20.75 28.56 -19.04
N VAL A 82 -21.86 28.48 -18.30
CA VAL A 82 -21.93 28.89 -16.88
C VAL A 82 -21.01 28.03 -16.00
N VAL A 83 -21.00 26.72 -16.24
CA VAL A 83 -20.10 25.79 -15.56
C VAL A 83 -18.64 26.09 -15.92
N ALA A 84 -18.34 26.39 -17.18
CA ALA A 84 -17.01 26.77 -17.61
C ALA A 84 -16.49 28.00 -16.87
N GLU A 85 -17.28 29.07 -16.75
CA GLU A 85 -16.94 30.25 -15.95
C GLU A 85 -16.57 29.87 -14.50
N ALA A 86 -17.33 28.97 -13.87
CA ALA A 86 -17.03 28.50 -12.51
C ALA A 86 -15.70 27.72 -12.42
N THR A 87 -15.33 26.95 -13.43
CA THR A 87 -14.02 26.25 -13.47
C THR A 87 -12.84 27.22 -13.55
N ALA A 88 -12.99 28.35 -14.25
CA ALA A 88 -11.96 29.39 -14.30
C ALA A 88 -11.79 30.09 -12.94
N GLU A 89 -12.89 30.33 -12.21
CA GLU A 89 -12.85 30.91 -10.86
C GLU A 89 -12.21 29.97 -9.83
N ALA A 90 -12.50 28.68 -9.92
CA ALA A 90 -12.07 27.68 -8.95
C ALA A 90 -10.70 27.03 -9.25
N ASP A 91 -10.21 27.16 -10.48
CA ASP A 91 -9.01 26.48 -11.00
C ASP A 91 -9.08 24.95 -10.80
N VAL A 92 -10.20 24.36 -11.24
CA VAL A 92 -10.52 22.92 -11.15
C VAL A 92 -10.92 22.39 -12.53
N VAL A 93 -10.49 21.17 -12.87
CA VAL A 93 -11.02 20.46 -14.04
C VAL A 93 -12.28 19.69 -13.64
N ALA A 94 -13.40 19.99 -14.30
CA ALA A 94 -14.69 19.35 -14.06
C ALA A 94 -15.13 18.50 -15.27
N VAL A 95 -15.63 17.30 -15.00
CA VAL A 95 -16.18 16.40 -16.02
C VAL A 95 -17.68 16.25 -15.79
N VAL A 96 -18.48 16.76 -16.72
CA VAL A 96 -19.92 16.99 -16.54
C VAL A 96 -20.75 16.23 -17.57
N GLY A 97 -21.82 15.56 -17.11
CA GLY A 97 -22.71 14.82 -17.99
C GLY A 97 -23.73 15.72 -18.72
N ALA A 98 -23.83 15.61 -20.04
CA ALA A 98 -24.76 16.39 -20.85
C ALA A 98 -25.22 15.68 -22.14
N PRO A 99 -26.47 15.89 -22.59
CA PRO A 99 -26.90 15.50 -23.93
C PRO A 99 -26.38 16.49 -24.97
N ILE A 100 -25.59 16.03 -25.95
CA ILE A 100 -24.90 16.89 -26.94
C ILE A 100 -25.31 16.53 -28.37
N ARG A 101 -25.60 17.55 -29.18
CA ARG A 101 -25.93 17.42 -30.61
C ARG A 101 -24.65 17.32 -31.45
N ASN A 102 -24.54 16.30 -32.32
CA ASN A 102 -23.52 16.21 -33.37
C ASN A 102 -24.17 15.73 -34.67
N GLY A 103 -24.18 16.61 -35.69
CA GLY A 103 -24.97 16.38 -36.90
C GLY A 103 -26.47 16.24 -36.59
N ASP A 104 -27.11 15.22 -37.15
CA ASP A 104 -28.54 14.93 -36.98
C ASP A 104 -28.83 13.99 -35.79
N ALA A 105 -27.87 13.79 -34.90
CA ALA A 105 -27.98 12.86 -33.77
C ALA A 105 -27.67 13.53 -32.42
N LEU A 106 -28.25 12.94 -31.36
CA LEU A 106 -28.00 13.32 -29.98
C LEU A 106 -27.14 12.25 -29.31
N TYR A 107 -26.19 12.66 -28.47
CA TYR A 107 -25.26 11.78 -27.78
C TYR A 107 -25.32 12.02 -26.28
N ASN A 108 -25.19 10.95 -25.52
CA ASN A 108 -24.93 11.02 -24.09
C ASN A 108 -23.44 11.23 -23.89
N CYS A 109 -23.04 12.37 -23.33
CA CYS A 109 -21.66 12.80 -23.32
C CYS A 109 -21.18 13.21 -21.94
N ALA A 110 -19.88 13.04 -21.73
CA ALA A 110 -19.11 13.73 -20.70
C ALA A 110 -18.37 14.90 -21.35
N VAL A 111 -18.60 16.10 -20.85
CA VAL A 111 -17.95 17.34 -21.28
C VAL A 111 -16.84 17.64 -20.27
N VAL A 112 -15.59 17.67 -20.73
CA VAL A 112 -14.42 17.97 -19.89
C VAL A 112 -14.15 19.47 -19.99
N ILE A 113 -14.15 20.14 -18.84
CA ILE A 113 -14.11 21.60 -18.75
C ILE A 113 -13.01 21.98 -17.76
N GLY A 114 -12.17 22.95 -18.11
CA GLY A 114 -11.10 23.45 -17.24
C GLY A 114 -10.67 24.85 -17.66
N SER A 115 -10.29 25.68 -16.70
CA SER A 115 -9.81 27.05 -16.94
C SER A 115 -10.76 27.93 -17.77
N GLY A 116 -12.07 27.67 -17.73
CA GLY A 116 -13.05 28.42 -18.52
C GLY A 116 -13.33 27.88 -19.91
N GLU A 117 -12.66 26.81 -20.32
CA GLU A 117 -12.69 26.27 -21.69
C GLU A 117 -13.19 24.82 -21.70
N VAL A 118 -13.79 24.42 -22.82
CA VAL A 118 -14.12 23.00 -23.03
C VAL A 118 -12.87 22.32 -23.60
N LEU A 119 -12.30 21.39 -22.86
CA LEU A 119 -11.09 20.67 -23.28
C LEU A 119 -11.42 19.58 -24.31
N GLY A 120 -12.57 18.92 -24.17
CA GLY A 120 -13.01 17.85 -25.07
C GLY A 120 -14.33 17.22 -24.64
N VAL A 121 -14.93 16.45 -25.53
CA VAL A 121 -16.23 15.81 -25.30
C VAL A 121 -16.17 14.32 -25.63
N VAL A 122 -16.57 13.50 -24.65
CA VAL A 122 -16.48 12.05 -24.72
C VAL A 122 -17.89 11.46 -24.81
N PRO A 123 -18.34 10.94 -25.97
CA PRO A 123 -19.62 10.26 -26.09
C PRO A 123 -19.60 8.84 -25.52
N LYS A 124 -20.72 8.41 -24.92
CA LYS A 124 -20.94 7.06 -24.40
C LYS A 124 -20.84 6.02 -25.53
N THR A 125 -20.11 4.94 -25.29
CA THR A 125 -19.84 3.94 -26.33
C THR A 125 -20.95 2.90 -26.39
N TYR A 126 -21.34 2.35 -25.24
CA TYR A 126 -22.32 1.29 -25.12
C TYR A 126 -23.62 1.83 -24.50
N LEU A 127 -24.67 1.93 -25.32
CA LEU A 127 -25.99 2.36 -24.87
C LEU A 127 -26.84 1.14 -24.45
N PRO A 128 -27.15 0.96 -23.15
CA PRO A 128 -28.03 -0.10 -22.71
C PRO A 128 -29.45 0.13 -23.26
N ASN A 129 -30.06 -0.93 -23.76
CA ASN A 129 -31.42 -0.91 -24.30
C ASN A 129 -32.15 -2.22 -23.96
N TYR A 130 -32.08 -2.57 -22.68
CA TYR A 130 -32.64 -3.79 -22.11
C TYR A 130 -33.11 -3.51 -20.68
N ARG A 131 -34.11 -4.28 -20.23
CA ARG A 131 -34.74 -4.13 -18.90
C ARG A 131 -35.22 -2.70 -18.66
N GLU A 132 -34.68 -2.00 -17.66
CA GLU A 132 -35.04 -0.62 -17.30
C GLU A 132 -34.46 0.45 -18.24
N TYR A 133 -33.52 0.08 -19.11
CA TYR A 133 -32.79 1.05 -19.95
C TYR A 133 -33.34 1.10 -21.38
N TYR A 134 -33.54 2.33 -21.89
CA TYR A 134 -34.09 2.62 -23.22
C TYR A 134 -33.24 3.62 -24.03
N GLU A 135 -31.95 3.76 -23.71
CA GLU A 135 -31.12 4.88 -24.18
C GLU A 135 -31.02 5.02 -25.69
N LYS A 136 -31.06 3.90 -26.44
CA LYS A 136 -31.00 3.90 -27.91
C LYS A 136 -32.23 4.57 -28.57
N ARG A 137 -33.28 4.85 -27.80
CA ARG A 137 -34.43 5.63 -28.27
C ARG A 137 -34.06 7.10 -28.50
N TRP A 138 -33.17 7.66 -27.68
CA TRP A 138 -32.85 9.09 -27.68
C TRP A 138 -31.43 9.37 -28.15
N PHE A 139 -30.49 8.48 -27.83
CA PHE A 139 -29.06 8.68 -28.04
C PHE A 139 -28.49 7.76 -29.11
N ALA A 140 -27.50 8.27 -29.84
CA ALA A 140 -26.64 7.52 -30.74
C ALA A 140 -25.36 7.06 -30.01
N PRO A 141 -24.85 5.85 -30.30
CA PRO A 141 -23.60 5.38 -29.71
C PRO A 141 -22.40 6.14 -30.30
N ALA A 142 -21.28 6.21 -29.58
CA ALA A 142 -20.05 6.88 -30.04
C ALA A 142 -19.54 6.44 -31.43
N THR A 143 -19.84 5.21 -31.86
CA THR A 143 -19.48 4.69 -33.19
C THR A 143 -20.31 5.28 -34.34
N ALA A 144 -21.42 5.95 -34.04
CA ALA A 144 -22.31 6.57 -35.02
C ALA A 144 -22.02 8.06 -35.23
N ARG A 145 -20.99 8.61 -34.57
CA ARG A 145 -20.60 10.03 -34.70
C ARG A 145 -20.31 10.41 -36.15
N ALA A 146 -20.78 11.60 -36.53
CA ALA A 146 -20.60 12.11 -37.88
C ALA A 146 -19.22 12.74 -38.05
N GLU A 147 -18.73 13.42 -37.02
CA GLU A 147 -17.46 14.14 -37.00
C GLU A 147 -16.70 13.82 -35.69
N ASP A 148 -15.37 13.81 -35.75
CA ASP A 148 -14.49 13.63 -34.57
C ASP A 148 -14.26 14.95 -33.80
N ALA A 149 -15.00 16.02 -34.15
CA ALA A 149 -14.96 17.31 -33.49
C ALA A 149 -16.36 17.93 -33.41
N ILE A 150 -16.59 18.81 -32.43
CA ILE A 150 -17.83 19.58 -32.29
C ILE A 150 -17.55 21.04 -32.00
N LYS A 151 -18.52 21.91 -32.33
CA LYS A 151 -18.51 23.30 -31.87
C LYS A 151 -19.35 23.45 -30.60
N LEU A 152 -18.71 23.73 -29.47
CA LEU A 152 -19.38 23.91 -28.17
C LEU A 152 -18.79 25.14 -27.47
N ASN A 153 -19.62 25.95 -26.82
CA ASN A 153 -19.20 27.21 -26.17
C ASN A 153 -18.37 28.16 -27.08
N GLY A 154 -18.64 28.14 -28.40
CA GLY A 154 -17.91 28.97 -29.37
C GLY A 154 -16.59 28.37 -29.89
N GLU A 155 -16.15 27.24 -29.33
CA GLU A 155 -14.86 26.59 -29.61
C GLU A 155 -15.07 25.27 -30.37
N THR A 156 -14.10 24.90 -31.19
CA THR A 156 -14.07 23.57 -31.84
C THR A 156 -13.19 22.65 -31.01
N VAL A 157 -13.76 21.57 -30.50
CA VAL A 157 -13.11 20.64 -29.56
C VAL A 157 -13.20 19.20 -30.04
N ASP A 158 -12.27 18.35 -29.61
CA ASP A 158 -12.26 16.92 -29.95
C ASP A 158 -13.51 16.22 -29.39
N PHE A 159 -14.10 15.35 -30.21
CA PHE A 159 -15.30 14.57 -29.92
C PHE A 159 -15.08 13.09 -30.23
N ALA A 160 -14.60 12.33 -29.24
CA ALA A 160 -14.29 10.91 -29.41
C ALA A 160 -14.31 10.14 -28.07
N PRO A 161 -14.60 8.82 -28.10
CA PRO A 161 -14.34 7.97 -26.95
C PRO A 161 -12.82 7.79 -26.75
N GLY A 162 -12.38 7.59 -25.51
CA GLY A 162 -10.98 7.26 -25.23
C GLY A 162 -9.97 8.41 -25.38
N LEU A 163 -10.42 9.67 -25.37
CA LEU A 163 -9.53 10.83 -25.25
C LEU A 163 -8.71 10.73 -23.95
N LEU A 164 -7.45 11.15 -24.03
CA LEU A 164 -6.58 11.32 -22.88
C LEU A 164 -6.40 12.81 -22.60
N PHE A 165 -6.58 13.22 -21.36
CA PHE A 165 -6.34 14.59 -20.92
C PHE A 165 -5.07 14.60 -20.07
N GLU A 166 -4.04 15.30 -20.53
CA GLU A 166 -2.70 15.32 -19.91
C GLU A 166 -2.36 16.70 -19.38
N ALA A 167 -2.10 16.79 -18.07
CA ALA A 167 -1.56 17.99 -17.46
C ALA A 167 -0.07 18.14 -17.82
N VAL A 168 0.26 19.04 -18.74
CA VAL A 168 1.63 19.16 -19.28
C VAL A 168 2.66 19.62 -18.24
N ASN A 169 2.18 20.21 -17.14
CA ASN A 169 2.99 20.72 -16.04
C ASN A 169 2.99 19.81 -14.80
N ARG A 170 2.19 18.74 -14.79
CA ARG A 170 2.11 17.78 -13.67
C ARG A 170 2.29 16.35 -14.19
N PRO A 171 3.55 15.87 -14.29
CA PRO A 171 3.86 14.56 -14.84
C PRO A 171 3.04 13.43 -14.21
N GLY A 172 2.46 12.58 -15.04
CA GLY A 172 1.63 11.45 -14.58
C GLY A 172 0.18 11.80 -14.27
N PHE A 173 -0.19 13.08 -14.19
CA PHE A 173 -1.58 13.49 -14.14
C PHE A 173 -2.19 13.41 -15.54
N VAL A 174 -2.56 12.18 -15.92
CA VAL A 174 -3.24 11.84 -17.16
C VAL A 174 -4.52 11.11 -16.83
N PHE A 175 -5.66 11.63 -17.29
CA PHE A 175 -6.96 11.01 -17.05
C PHE A 175 -7.73 10.73 -18.34
N SER A 176 -8.68 9.81 -18.24
CA SER A 176 -9.65 9.51 -19.30
C SER A 176 -11.03 9.26 -18.69
N VAL A 177 -12.05 9.32 -19.54
CA VAL A 177 -13.45 9.33 -19.13
C VAL A 177 -14.20 8.22 -19.88
N GLU A 178 -15.09 7.54 -19.18
CA GLU A 178 -16.11 6.67 -19.75
C GLU A 178 -17.45 6.88 -19.03
N ILE A 179 -18.55 6.35 -19.58
CA ILE A 179 -19.89 6.65 -19.07
C ILE A 179 -20.65 5.36 -18.79
N CYS A 180 -21.03 5.17 -17.51
CA CYS A 180 -21.88 4.12 -17.00
C CYS A 180 -21.58 2.74 -17.62
N GLU A 181 -22.52 2.24 -18.44
CA GLU A 181 -22.50 0.94 -19.12
C GLU A 181 -21.16 0.61 -19.82
N ASP A 182 -20.40 1.64 -20.22
CA ASP A 182 -19.07 1.47 -20.78
C ASP A 182 -18.15 0.60 -19.91
N TYR A 183 -18.20 0.73 -18.59
CA TYR A 183 -17.36 -0.10 -17.71
C TYR A 183 -17.89 -1.55 -17.59
N TRP A 184 -19.19 -1.79 -17.71
CA TRP A 184 -19.76 -3.14 -17.67
C TRP A 184 -19.50 -3.94 -18.96
N ALA A 185 -19.09 -3.27 -20.04
CA ALA A 185 -18.73 -3.94 -21.27
C ALA A 185 -17.58 -4.95 -21.02
N PRO A 186 -17.55 -6.11 -21.71
CA PRO A 186 -16.45 -7.08 -21.57
C PRO A 186 -15.06 -6.50 -21.88
N LEU A 187 -15.01 -5.45 -22.71
CA LEU A 187 -13.81 -4.68 -22.99
C LEU A 187 -14.13 -3.19 -22.82
N PRO A 188 -14.00 -2.63 -21.60
CA PRO A 188 -14.29 -1.23 -21.35
C PRO A 188 -13.36 -0.29 -22.13
N PRO A 189 -13.86 0.86 -22.64
CA PRO A 189 -13.03 1.88 -23.28
C PRO A 189 -11.83 2.30 -22.42
N SER A 190 -12.04 2.42 -21.11
CA SER A 190 -11.00 2.77 -20.14
C SER A 190 -9.85 1.76 -20.07
N THR A 191 -10.03 0.50 -20.50
CA THR A 191 -8.93 -0.47 -20.65
C THR A 191 -7.90 0.05 -21.64
N ARG A 192 -8.35 0.49 -22.82
CA ARG A 192 -7.47 1.01 -23.87
C ARG A 192 -6.87 2.35 -23.46
N ALA A 193 -7.65 3.21 -22.81
CA ALA A 193 -7.14 4.47 -22.28
C ALA A 193 -6.02 4.26 -21.25
N ALA A 194 -6.15 3.28 -20.35
CA ALA A 194 -5.11 2.95 -19.38
C ALA A 194 -3.83 2.45 -20.07
N LEU A 195 -3.96 1.56 -21.06
CA LEU A 195 -2.84 1.07 -21.86
C LEU A 195 -2.17 2.20 -22.66
N ALA A 196 -2.94 3.19 -23.11
CA ALA A 196 -2.46 4.37 -23.83
C ALA A 196 -1.80 5.43 -22.93
N GLY A 197 -2.01 5.37 -21.61
CA GLY A 197 -1.29 6.22 -20.65
C GLY A 197 -2.12 6.77 -19.49
N ALA A 198 -3.45 6.66 -19.50
CA ALA A 198 -4.30 7.18 -18.43
C ALA A 198 -3.96 6.52 -17.09
N ARG A 199 -3.68 7.34 -16.06
CA ARG A 199 -3.48 6.88 -14.67
C ARG A 199 -4.72 7.08 -13.80
N ILE A 200 -5.64 7.95 -14.21
CA ILE A 200 -6.92 8.18 -13.55
C ILE A 200 -8.04 7.88 -14.54
N LEU A 201 -8.99 7.06 -14.16
CA LEU A 201 -10.17 6.74 -14.97
C LEU A 201 -11.41 7.30 -14.27
N LEU A 202 -12.23 8.05 -14.99
CA LEU A 202 -13.45 8.64 -14.48
C LEU A 202 -14.66 7.94 -15.08
N ASN A 203 -15.66 7.66 -14.25
CA ASN A 203 -16.94 7.10 -14.68
C ASN A 203 -18.10 7.96 -14.17
N LEU A 204 -18.84 8.52 -15.13
CA LEU A 204 -20.11 9.19 -14.90
C LEU A 204 -21.20 8.15 -15.00
N SER A 205 -22.04 8.01 -13.97
CA SER A 205 -23.10 7.02 -13.94
C SER A 205 -24.44 7.61 -13.53
N ALA A 206 -25.52 7.17 -14.18
CA ALA A 206 -26.88 7.29 -13.69
C ALA A 206 -27.38 5.87 -13.42
N SER A 207 -26.63 5.18 -12.58
CA SER A 207 -26.93 3.80 -12.25
C SER A 207 -28.07 3.80 -11.20
N ASN A 208 -29.29 3.47 -11.62
CA ASN A 208 -30.41 3.22 -10.69
C ASN A 208 -30.02 2.15 -9.66
N ILE A 209 -30.46 2.30 -8.40
CA ILE A 209 -30.15 1.35 -7.33
C ILE A 209 -31.16 0.21 -7.25
N VAL A 210 -30.64 -1.00 -7.04
CA VAL A 210 -31.39 -2.20 -6.63
C VAL A 210 -30.57 -2.94 -5.56
N ILE A 211 -31.18 -3.89 -4.87
CA ILE A 211 -30.50 -4.70 -3.83
C ILE A 211 -29.24 -5.37 -4.44
N GLY A 212 -28.08 -5.16 -3.81
CA GLY A 212 -26.79 -5.74 -4.20
C GLY A 212 -25.99 -4.95 -5.24
N LYS A 213 -26.59 -3.99 -5.95
CA LYS A 213 -25.89 -3.28 -7.05
C LYS A 213 -24.76 -2.36 -6.58
N ALA A 214 -24.83 -1.86 -5.35
CA ALA A 214 -23.75 -1.07 -4.76
C ALA A 214 -22.46 -1.88 -4.55
N ASP A 215 -22.58 -3.14 -4.12
CA ASP A 215 -21.46 -4.06 -3.95
C ASP A 215 -20.87 -4.45 -5.32
N GLU A 216 -21.72 -4.68 -6.32
CA GLU A 216 -21.32 -4.96 -7.69
C GLU A 216 -20.49 -3.81 -8.29
N ARG A 217 -20.96 -2.56 -8.14
CA ARG A 217 -20.24 -1.36 -8.59
C ARG A 217 -18.88 -1.24 -7.91
N ALA A 218 -18.83 -1.36 -6.59
CA ALA A 218 -17.58 -1.28 -5.83
C ALA A 218 -16.60 -2.39 -6.23
N MET A 219 -17.08 -3.63 -6.38
CA MET A 219 -16.28 -4.77 -6.81
C MET A 219 -15.66 -4.54 -8.19
N LEU A 220 -16.44 -4.03 -9.14
CA LEU A 220 -15.95 -3.82 -10.49
C LEU A 220 -15.03 -2.60 -10.58
N SER A 221 -15.29 -1.50 -9.87
CA SER A 221 -14.35 -0.37 -9.75
C SER A 221 -13.01 -0.80 -9.15
N ALA A 222 -13.03 -1.60 -8.07
CA ALA A 222 -11.83 -2.18 -7.49
C ALA A 222 -11.10 -3.10 -8.48
N SER A 223 -11.80 -4.08 -9.06
CA SER A 223 -11.23 -5.02 -10.02
C SER A 223 -10.61 -4.32 -11.23
N HIS A 224 -11.29 -3.31 -11.77
CA HIS A 224 -10.83 -2.59 -12.92
C HIS A 224 -9.62 -1.74 -12.59
N SER A 225 -9.65 -0.92 -11.52
CA SER A 225 -8.49 -0.13 -11.08
C SER A 225 -7.24 -0.98 -10.81
N ALA A 226 -7.42 -2.21 -10.30
CA ALA A 226 -6.32 -3.16 -10.11
C ALA A 226 -5.76 -3.68 -11.45
N ARG A 227 -6.63 -4.08 -12.38
CA ARG A 227 -6.25 -4.63 -13.69
C ARG A 227 -5.59 -3.59 -14.59
N THR A 228 -6.10 -2.36 -14.59
CA THR A 228 -5.59 -1.25 -15.41
C THR A 228 -4.43 -0.51 -14.76
N LEU A 229 -4.01 -0.91 -13.54
CA LEU A 229 -3.01 -0.22 -12.74
C LEU A 229 -3.27 1.29 -12.76
N SER A 230 -4.42 1.70 -12.25
CA SER A 230 -4.88 3.10 -12.28
C SER A 230 -5.69 3.43 -11.03
N ALA A 231 -6.07 4.70 -10.90
CA ALA A 231 -7.21 5.10 -10.09
C ALA A 231 -8.52 4.99 -10.90
N TYR A 232 -9.62 4.79 -10.19
CA TYR A 232 -10.97 4.76 -10.75
C TYR A 232 -11.92 5.57 -9.85
N VAL A 233 -12.48 6.66 -10.40
CA VAL A 233 -13.38 7.59 -9.71
C VAL A 233 -14.77 7.41 -10.30
N PHE A 234 -15.71 6.99 -9.47
CA PHE A 234 -17.08 6.66 -9.87
C PHE A 234 -18.07 7.60 -9.18
N ALA A 235 -18.96 8.23 -9.95
CA ALA A 235 -20.04 9.08 -9.45
C ALA A 235 -21.38 8.64 -10.04
N ALA A 236 -22.32 8.22 -9.19
CA ALA A 236 -23.68 7.88 -9.59
C ALA A 236 -24.69 8.99 -9.29
N SER A 237 -25.76 9.10 -10.09
CA SER A 237 -26.89 9.99 -9.79
C SER A 237 -27.56 9.62 -8.47
N GLY A 238 -27.99 10.64 -7.73
CA GLY A 238 -28.56 10.52 -6.39
C GLY A 238 -29.92 11.19 -6.26
N TRP A 239 -30.11 11.89 -5.15
CA TRP A 239 -31.37 12.55 -4.82
C TRP A 239 -31.84 13.50 -5.92
N GLY A 240 -33.15 13.46 -6.18
CA GLY A 240 -33.82 14.38 -7.11
C GLY A 240 -34.02 13.85 -8.55
N GLU A 241 -33.35 12.76 -8.94
CA GLU A 241 -33.69 12.05 -10.18
C GLU A 241 -35.14 11.50 -10.14
N SER A 242 -35.74 11.31 -11.32
CA SER A 242 -37.11 10.84 -11.43
C SER A 242 -37.29 9.45 -10.80
N THR A 243 -38.33 9.32 -9.97
CA THR A 243 -38.70 8.06 -9.30
C THR A 243 -39.96 7.43 -9.88
N THR A 244 -40.31 7.78 -11.13
CA THR A 244 -41.45 7.17 -11.83
C THR A 244 -41.38 5.64 -11.80
N ASP A 245 -40.22 5.06 -12.10
CA ASP A 245 -40.00 3.61 -12.10
C ASP A 245 -38.72 3.15 -11.38
N LEU A 246 -37.84 4.07 -10.97
CA LEU A 246 -36.49 3.78 -10.46
C LEU A 246 -36.19 4.52 -9.14
N ALA A 247 -35.10 4.11 -8.48
CA ALA A 247 -34.56 4.79 -7.32
C ALA A 247 -33.06 5.02 -7.50
N TRP A 248 -32.50 5.93 -6.70
CA TRP A 248 -31.15 6.48 -6.88
C TRP A 248 -30.47 6.60 -5.54
N ASP A 249 -29.23 6.14 -5.43
CA ASP A 249 -28.50 6.12 -4.16
C ASP A 249 -27.31 7.07 -4.11
N GLY A 250 -26.95 7.73 -5.21
CA GLY A 250 -25.86 8.72 -5.22
C GLY A 250 -24.51 8.13 -4.84
N GLN A 251 -24.29 6.83 -5.09
CA GLN A 251 -23.05 6.18 -4.70
C GLN A 251 -21.85 6.82 -5.40
N ALA A 252 -20.90 7.28 -4.60
CA ALA A 252 -19.62 7.80 -5.05
C ALA A 252 -18.49 6.95 -4.44
N THR A 253 -17.53 6.50 -5.25
CA THR A 253 -16.37 5.75 -4.74
C THR A 253 -15.09 6.10 -5.49
N ILE A 254 -13.96 6.06 -4.78
CA ILE A 254 -12.63 6.27 -5.36
C ILE A 254 -11.77 5.05 -5.02
N HIS A 255 -11.23 4.41 -6.05
CA HIS A 255 -10.33 3.27 -5.92
C HIS A 255 -8.97 3.57 -6.54
N GLU A 256 -7.89 3.03 -5.96
CA GLU A 256 -6.52 3.12 -6.47
C GLU A 256 -5.93 1.70 -6.40
N LEU A 257 -5.54 1.15 -7.56
CA LEU A 257 -4.86 -0.16 -7.64
C LEU A 257 -5.62 -1.28 -6.90
N GLY A 258 -6.95 -1.26 -6.97
CA GLY A 258 -7.84 -2.21 -6.29
C GLY A 258 -8.23 -1.86 -4.86
N SER A 259 -7.57 -0.90 -4.23
CA SER A 259 -7.89 -0.46 -2.87
C SER A 259 -8.91 0.66 -2.91
N LYS A 260 -9.95 0.58 -2.07
CA LYS A 260 -10.91 1.69 -1.89
C LYS A 260 -10.25 2.78 -1.05
N LEU A 261 -10.06 3.97 -1.62
CA LEU A 261 -9.54 5.13 -0.90
C LEU A 261 -10.63 5.79 -0.07
N THR A 262 -11.84 5.93 -0.62
CA THR A 262 -12.98 6.52 0.07
C THR A 262 -14.30 6.15 -0.61
N GLU A 263 -15.41 6.36 0.09
CA GLU A 263 -16.77 6.27 -0.44
C GLU A 263 -17.67 7.37 0.17
N GLY A 264 -18.62 7.86 -0.62
CA GLY A 264 -19.60 8.85 -0.19
C GLY A 264 -20.80 8.24 0.53
N GLU A 265 -21.56 9.10 1.23
CA GLU A 265 -22.81 8.70 1.85
C GLU A 265 -23.85 8.34 0.78
N ARG A 266 -24.39 7.12 0.87
CA ARG A 266 -25.47 6.67 -0.01
C ARG A 266 -26.81 7.19 0.49
N PHE A 267 -27.70 7.51 -0.44
CA PHE A 267 -29.03 8.08 -0.18
C PHE A 267 -29.00 9.43 0.53
N ALA A 268 -27.89 10.17 0.40
CA ALA A 268 -27.81 11.55 0.88
C ALA A 268 -28.84 12.43 0.15
N LEU A 269 -29.40 13.40 0.89
CA LEU A 269 -30.39 14.36 0.36
C LEU A 269 -29.74 15.64 -0.17
N ASP A 270 -28.50 15.90 0.25
CA ASP A 270 -27.77 17.14 -0.05
C ASP A 270 -26.60 16.87 -1.02
N SER A 271 -26.27 17.90 -1.79
CA SER A 271 -25.11 17.92 -2.67
C SER A 271 -23.82 17.78 -1.86
N HIS A 272 -22.93 16.87 -2.26
CA HIS A 272 -21.66 16.67 -1.57
C HIS A 272 -20.53 16.17 -2.49
N LEU A 273 -19.30 16.25 -1.99
CA LEU A 273 -18.09 15.77 -2.65
C LEU A 273 -17.50 14.59 -1.87
N THR A 274 -17.14 13.53 -2.58
CA THR A 274 -16.33 12.42 -2.05
C THR A 274 -14.91 12.58 -2.57
N ILE A 275 -13.95 12.86 -1.69
CA ILE A 275 -12.62 13.37 -2.07
C ILE A 275 -11.51 12.42 -1.61
N ALA A 276 -10.49 12.23 -2.45
CA ALA A 276 -9.25 11.59 -2.07
C ALA A 276 -8.04 12.07 -2.90
N ASP A 277 -6.86 11.90 -2.34
CA ASP A 277 -5.58 12.16 -2.99
C ASP A 277 -5.02 10.87 -3.64
N VAL A 278 -5.07 10.83 -4.98
CA VAL A 278 -4.57 9.71 -5.80
C VAL A 278 -3.06 9.87 -6.02
N ASP A 279 -2.29 8.81 -5.78
CA ASP A 279 -0.84 8.80 -5.99
C ASP A 279 -0.49 8.37 -7.42
N VAL A 280 -0.39 9.34 -8.33
CA VAL A 280 -0.09 9.05 -9.74
C VAL A 280 1.35 8.57 -9.95
N ASP A 281 2.26 8.91 -9.05
CA ASP A 281 3.65 8.43 -9.07
C ASP A 281 3.73 6.96 -8.67
N ARG A 282 3.03 6.56 -7.60
CA ARG A 282 2.88 5.15 -7.21
C ARG A 282 2.33 4.32 -8.37
N ILE A 283 1.28 4.80 -9.04
CA ILE A 283 0.71 4.13 -10.22
C ILE A 283 1.77 3.94 -11.31
N GLY A 284 2.55 4.99 -11.62
CA GLY A 284 3.65 4.92 -12.59
C GLY A 284 4.74 3.92 -12.18
N LEU A 285 5.12 3.90 -10.91
CA LEU A 285 6.11 3.00 -10.34
C LEU A 285 5.66 1.54 -10.35
N ASP A 286 4.38 1.26 -10.13
CA ASP A 286 3.82 -0.10 -10.23
C ASP A 286 3.75 -0.57 -11.69
N ARG A 287 3.34 0.30 -12.62
CA ARG A 287 3.40 0.00 -14.07
C ARG A 287 4.83 -0.32 -14.53
N LEU A 288 5.83 0.41 -14.03
CA LEU A 288 7.24 0.18 -14.35
C LEU A 288 7.71 -1.22 -13.91
N ARG A 289 7.19 -1.75 -12.80
CA ARG A 289 7.54 -3.08 -12.27
C ARG A 289 6.74 -4.21 -12.91
N ASN A 290 5.55 -3.91 -13.42
CA ASN A 290 4.69 -4.87 -14.08
C ASN A 290 4.96 -4.90 -15.59
N GLY A 291 6.05 -5.58 -16.00
CA GLY A 291 6.45 -5.67 -17.40
C GLY A 291 5.36 -6.19 -18.34
N THR A 292 4.48 -7.06 -17.85
CA THR A 292 3.32 -7.57 -18.59
C THR A 292 2.27 -6.52 -18.91
N PHE A 293 2.14 -5.45 -18.10
CA PHE A 293 1.31 -4.30 -18.45
C PHE A 293 1.86 -3.59 -19.68
N ALA A 294 3.17 -3.30 -19.71
CA ALA A 294 3.81 -2.65 -20.84
C ALA A 294 3.83 -3.53 -22.10
N GLU A 295 3.94 -4.86 -21.96
CA GLU A 295 3.78 -5.81 -23.07
C GLU A 295 2.34 -5.80 -23.62
N CYS A 296 1.34 -5.83 -22.74
CA CYS A 296 -0.06 -5.72 -23.12
C CYS A 296 -0.32 -4.40 -23.87
N ALA A 297 0.20 -3.28 -23.38
CA ALA A 297 0.07 -1.98 -24.03
C ALA A 297 0.71 -1.95 -25.43
N ARG A 298 1.83 -2.65 -25.65
CA ARG A 298 2.44 -2.77 -26.98
C ARG A 298 1.69 -3.68 -27.94
N ASN A 299 1.08 -4.74 -27.42
CA ASN A 299 0.41 -5.77 -28.23
C ASN A 299 -1.04 -5.40 -28.56
N GLU A 300 -1.76 -4.81 -27.60
CA GLU A 300 -3.21 -4.59 -27.65
C GLU A 300 -3.59 -3.10 -27.52
N GLY A 301 -2.62 -2.22 -27.28
CA GLY A 301 -2.86 -0.78 -27.17
C GLY A 301 -3.19 -0.15 -28.52
N GLU A 302 -4.07 0.84 -28.50
CA GLU A 302 -4.44 1.66 -29.65
C GLU A 302 -3.92 3.10 -29.43
N PRO A 303 -3.53 3.83 -30.49
CA PRO A 303 -3.21 5.25 -30.37
C PRO A 303 -4.40 6.02 -29.81
N ALA A 304 -4.15 6.86 -28.81
CA ALA A 304 -5.16 7.76 -28.26
C ALA A 304 -4.84 9.21 -28.64
N THR A 305 -5.88 10.01 -28.86
CA THR A 305 -5.75 11.46 -28.99
C THR A 305 -5.50 12.05 -27.61
N VAL A 306 -4.43 12.83 -27.48
CA VAL A 306 -4.03 13.48 -26.24
C VAL A 306 -4.38 14.96 -26.32
N VAL A 307 -5.21 15.41 -25.37
CA VAL A 307 -5.61 16.80 -25.16
C VAL A 307 -4.75 17.37 -24.02
N PRO A 308 -3.79 18.26 -24.29
CA PRO A 308 -2.99 18.88 -23.25
C PRO A 308 -3.78 19.96 -22.50
N PHE A 309 -3.55 20.07 -21.20
CA PHE A 309 -4.06 21.19 -20.39
C PHE A 309 -3.05 21.61 -19.33
N MET A 310 -3.27 22.78 -18.72
CA MET A 310 -2.49 23.27 -17.58
C MET A 310 -3.26 22.99 -16.30
N ALA A 311 -2.68 22.19 -15.39
CA ALA A 311 -3.26 21.96 -14.07
C ALA A 311 -2.82 23.03 -13.07
N ARG A 312 -3.63 23.23 -12.04
CA ARG A 312 -3.33 24.07 -10.88
C ARG A 312 -1.97 23.72 -10.23
N GLU A 313 -1.16 24.73 -9.96
CA GLU A 313 0.21 24.60 -9.42
C GLU A 313 0.39 25.20 -8.02
N ASP A 314 -0.68 25.52 -7.30
CA ASP A 314 -0.51 26.00 -5.94
C ASP A 314 0.18 24.93 -5.08
N HIS A 315 1.27 25.32 -4.44
CA HIS A 315 2.08 24.42 -3.62
C HIS A 315 1.86 24.70 -2.13
N GLU A 316 0.62 25.05 -1.77
CA GLU A 316 0.26 25.28 -0.38
C GLU A 316 0.29 23.95 0.38
N ALA A 317 0.72 24.04 1.65
CA ALA A 317 0.64 22.93 2.57
C ALA A 317 -0.84 22.59 2.77
N SER A 318 -1.17 21.31 2.63
CA SER A 318 -2.54 20.83 2.83
C SER A 318 -2.51 19.43 3.42
N GLU A 319 -3.60 19.07 4.10
CA GLU A 319 -3.79 17.72 4.62
C GLU A 319 -3.78 16.71 3.48
N LEU A 320 -3.18 15.55 3.71
CA LEU A 320 -3.24 14.41 2.79
C LEU A 320 -4.56 13.64 3.01
N ILE A 321 -5.46 13.66 2.02
CA ILE A 321 -6.78 13.02 2.12
C ILE A 321 -6.71 11.60 1.53
N ARG A 322 -6.19 10.63 2.29
CA ARG A 322 -6.26 9.21 1.94
C ARG A 322 -6.02 8.31 3.16
N PRO A 323 -6.47 7.05 3.12
CA PRO A 323 -6.01 6.04 4.07
C PRO A 323 -4.49 5.87 3.98
N LEU A 324 -3.83 5.86 5.14
CA LEU A 324 -2.39 5.69 5.26
C LEU A 324 -2.07 4.95 6.57
N ASP A 325 -1.68 3.69 6.44
CA ASP A 325 -1.35 2.84 7.58
C ASP A 325 0.00 3.26 8.19
N ARG A 326 0.07 3.35 9.51
CA ARG A 326 1.33 3.52 10.25
C ARG A 326 2.29 2.35 10.04
N PHE A 327 1.72 1.16 9.87
CA PHE A 327 2.45 -0.09 9.74
C PHE A 327 2.07 -0.79 8.43
N PRO A 328 2.78 -0.54 7.31
CA PRO A 328 2.39 -1.09 6.00
C PRO A 328 2.41 -2.63 5.89
N PHE A 329 2.97 -3.33 6.90
CA PHE A 329 2.95 -4.79 7.02
C PHE A 329 1.92 -5.32 8.03
N VAL A 330 1.19 -4.43 8.72
CA VAL A 330 0.22 -4.75 9.78
C VAL A 330 -1.03 -3.89 9.56
N PRO A 331 -2.09 -4.45 8.96
CA PRO A 331 -3.34 -3.73 8.71
C PRO A 331 -3.99 -3.23 10.01
N ASP A 332 -4.59 -2.04 9.95
CA ASP A 332 -5.31 -1.46 11.09
C ASP A 332 -6.68 -2.16 11.33
N ASP A 333 -7.32 -2.65 10.25
CA ASP A 333 -8.56 -3.42 10.34
C ASP A 333 -8.34 -4.80 10.99
N ALA A 334 -9.08 -5.08 12.06
CA ALA A 334 -8.91 -6.30 12.85
C ALA A 334 -9.23 -7.58 12.07
N GLY A 335 -10.24 -7.55 11.18
CA GLY A 335 -10.60 -8.71 10.36
C GLY A 335 -9.51 -9.02 9.33
N ARG A 336 -8.95 -7.98 8.71
CA ARG A 336 -7.84 -8.11 7.77
C ARG A 336 -6.55 -8.54 8.47
N LEU A 337 -6.26 -8.02 9.65
CA LEU A 337 -5.09 -8.42 10.43
C LEU A 337 -5.16 -9.90 10.85
N ASP A 338 -6.34 -10.40 11.24
CA ASP A 338 -6.54 -11.83 11.52
C ASP A 338 -6.26 -12.69 10.29
N GLN A 339 -6.78 -12.30 9.13
CA GLN A 339 -6.55 -12.97 7.86
C GLN A 339 -5.06 -12.96 7.46
N ASP A 340 -4.38 -11.80 7.57
CA ASP A 340 -2.96 -11.66 7.25
C ASP A 340 -2.09 -12.51 8.19
N CYS A 341 -2.42 -12.57 9.49
CA CYS A 341 -1.74 -13.44 10.46
C CYS A 341 -1.94 -14.93 10.13
N TYR A 342 -3.17 -15.32 9.79
CA TYR A 342 -3.49 -16.67 9.36
C TYR A 342 -2.67 -17.07 8.13
N GLU A 343 -2.65 -16.24 7.09
CA GLU A 343 -1.91 -16.51 5.86
C GLU A 343 -0.40 -16.57 6.13
N ALA A 344 0.15 -15.58 6.83
CA ALA A 344 1.56 -15.51 7.12
C ALA A 344 2.06 -16.73 7.90
N PHE A 345 1.36 -17.11 8.98
CA PHE A 345 1.73 -18.27 9.78
C PHE A 345 1.65 -19.58 8.97
N ASN A 346 0.60 -19.76 8.17
CA ASN A 346 0.46 -20.97 7.35
C ASN A 346 1.50 -21.04 6.22
N ILE A 347 1.89 -19.91 5.61
CA ILE A 347 2.97 -19.88 4.62
C ILE A 347 4.30 -20.35 5.25
N GLN A 348 4.63 -19.86 6.44
CA GLN A 348 5.83 -20.27 7.18
C GLN A 348 5.82 -21.77 7.49
N VAL A 349 4.70 -22.28 8.02
CA VAL A 349 4.52 -23.70 8.36
C VAL A 349 4.62 -24.59 7.13
N GLN A 350 3.90 -24.27 6.06
CA GLN A 350 3.93 -25.04 4.81
C GLN A 350 5.33 -25.06 4.17
N GLY A 351 6.03 -23.92 4.18
CA GLY A 351 7.40 -23.82 3.69
C GLY A 351 8.35 -24.76 4.44
N LEU A 352 8.28 -24.77 5.78
CA LEU A 352 9.08 -25.65 6.62
C LEU A 352 8.72 -27.13 6.41
N MET A 353 7.42 -27.46 6.40
CA MET A 353 6.95 -28.84 6.16
C MET A 353 7.47 -29.39 4.83
N ARG A 354 7.41 -28.57 3.76
CA ARG A 354 7.92 -28.96 2.45
C ARG A 354 9.42 -29.19 2.48
N ARG A 355 10.19 -28.32 3.15
CA ARG A 355 11.64 -28.47 3.31
C ARG A 355 11.98 -29.78 4.03
N MET A 356 11.35 -30.05 5.17
CA MET A 356 11.57 -31.25 5.97
C MET A 356 11.25 -32.52 5.18
N THR A 357 10.13 -32.54 4.48
CA THR A 357 9.71 -33.68 3.66
C THR A 357 10.70 -33.94 2.52
N ALA A 358 11.15 -32.88 1.84
CA ALA A 358 12.06 -33.00 0.70
C ALA A 358 13.47 -33.50 1.10
N THR A 359 13.94 -33.18 2.31
CA THR A 359 15.25 -33.61 2.80
C THR A 359 15.18 -34.90 3.63
N GLY A 360 13.98 -35.43 3.88
CA GLY A 360 13.78 -36.56 4.79
C GLY A 360 14.09 -36.24 6.25
N ALA A 361 14.21 -34.97 6.62
CA ALA A 361 14.54 -34.54 7.97
C ALA A 361 13.41 -34.88 8.95
N LYS A 362 13.78 -35.51 10.07
CA LYS A 362 12.85 -35.87 11.15
C LYS A 362 13.11 -35.11 12.44
N SER A 363 14.15 -34.27 12.46
CA SER A 363 14.58 -33.47 13.60
C SER A 363 15.07 -32.10 13.16
N LEU A 364 14.91 -31.10 14.03
CA LEU A 364 15.38 -29.72 13.83
C LEU A 364 16.28 -29.30 14.99
N VAL A 365 17.20 -28.39 14.71
CA VAL A 365 17.99 -27.66 15.73
C VAL A 365 17.65 -26.17 15.63
N ILE A 366 17.36 -25.54 16.76
CA ILE A 366 17.03 -24.11 16.83
C ILE A 366 17.65 -23.49 18.10
N GLY A 367 18.23 -22.29 17.95
CA GLY A 367 18.62 -21.47 19.09
C GLY A 367 17.39 -20.72 19.64
N VAL A 368 17.09 -20.88 20.93
CA VAL A 368 15.94 -20.25 21.58
C VAL A 368 16.46 -19.23 22.59
N SER A 369 16.39 -17.95 22.21
CA SER A 369 16.88 -16.83 23.03
C SER A 369 15.85 -16.31 24.03
N GLY A 370 14.56 -16.64 23.85
CA GLY A 370 13.46 -16.02 24.60
C GLY A 370 13.01 -14.67 24.02
N GLY A 371 13.61 -14.22 22.91
CA GLY A 371 13.14 -13.09 22.12
C GLY A 371 12.03 -13.45 21.13
N LEU A 372 11.47 -12.43 20.48
CA LEU A 372 10.32 -12.57 19.57
C LEU A 372 10.58 -13.52 18.40
N ASP A 373 11.72 -13.40 17.71
CA ASP A 373 11.90 -14.12 16.43
C ASP A 373 12.16 -15.61 16.63
N SER A 374 13.00 -15.96 17.63
CA SER A 374 13.23 -17.36 17.98
C SER A 374 11.97 -18.01 18.55
N THR A 375 11.15 -17.25 19.27
CA THR A 375 9.80 -17.68 19.69
C THR A 375 8.95 -17.99 18.47
N GLN A 376 8.76 -17.05 17.55
CA GLN A 376 7.95 -17.25 16.34
C GLN A 376 8.41 -18.47 15.52
N ALA A 377 9.72 -18.60 15.29
CA ALA A 377 10.27 -19.73 14.55
C ALA A 377 10.00 -21.08 15.26
N LEU A 378 10.05 -21.10 16.60
CA LEU A 378 9.71 -22.28 17.39
C LEU A 378 8.21 -22.63 17.32
N LEU A 379 7.31 -21.64 17.31
CA LEU A 379 5.87 -21.87 17.13
C LEU A 379 5.57 -22.49 15.76
N VAL A 380 6.20 -21.94 14.71
CA VAL A 380 6.13 -22.48 13.33
C VAL A 380 6.65 -23.92 13.29
N ALA A 381 7.79 -24.19 13.94
CA ALA A 381 8.36 -25.54 14.02
C ALA A 381 7.41 -26.53 14.70
N CYS A 382 6.84 -26.15 15.86
CA CYS A 382 5.89 -27.01 16.57
C CYS A 382 4.68 -27.33 15.70
N ARG A 383 4.09 -26.33 15.05
CA ARG A 383 2.94 -26.54 14.17
C ARG A 383 3.29 -27.41 12.96
N ALA A 384 4.47 -27.24 12.37
CA ALA A 384 4.93 -28.08 11.28
C ALA A 384 5.10 -29.55 11.69
N PHE A 385 5.61 -29.81 12.90
CA PHE A 385 5.74 -31.15 13.46
C PHE A 385 4.37 -31.78 13.72
N ASP A 386 3.45 -31.05 14.33
CA ASP A 386 2.08 -31.52 14.57
C ASP A 386 1.38 -31.91 13.26
N ARG A 387 1.52 -31.08 12.21
CA ARG A 387 0.92 -31.34 10.90
C ARG A 387 1.58 -32.49 10.12
N LEU A 388 2.81 -32.87 10.47
CA LEU A 388 3.55 -33.99 9.87
C LEU A 388 3.48 -35.26 10.72
N ASP A 389 2.70 -35.26 11.81
CA ASP A 389 2.64 -36.34 12.80
C ASP A 389 4.03 -36.73 13.34
N LEU A 390 4.90 -35.74 13.52
CA LEU A 390 6.23 -35.91 14.10
C LEU A 390 6.21 -35.51 15.59
N PRO A 391 6.91 -36.24 16.46
CA PRO A 391 6.95 -35.90 17.87
C PRO A 391 7.70 -34.58 18.08
N ARG A 392 7.11 -33.63 18.82
CA ARG A 392 7.75 -32.34 19.13
C ARG A 392 9.09 -32.48 19.85
N THR A 393 9.35 -33.61 20.51
CA THR A 393 10.67 -33.95 21.11
C THR A 393 11.81 -34.03 20.08
N ASN A 394 11.50 -34.13 18.79
CA ASN A 394 12.51 -34.07 17.73
C ASN A 394 12.87 -32.63 17.33
N ILE A 395 12.22 -31.62 17.91
CA ILE A 395 12.67 -30.23 17.88
C ILE A 395 13.66 -30.06 19.03
N LEU A 396 14.93 -29.83 18.68
CA LEU A 396 16.03 -29.67 19.62
C LEU A 396 16.29 -28.17 19.83
N GLY A 397 15.73 -27.63 20.90
CA GLY A 397 15.88 -26.22 21.28
C GLY A 397 17.09 -26.02 22.20
N PHE A 398 17.94 -25.05 21.87
CA PHE A 398 19.12 -24.73 22.66
C PHE A 398 19.09 -23.28 23.14
N THR A 399 19.11 -23.07 24.45
CA THR A 399 19.45 -21.77 25.01
C THR A 399 20.96 -21.68 25.23
N MET A 400 21.57 -20.58 24.80
CA MET A 400 23.04 -20.49 24.65
C MET A 400 23.59 -19.22 25.33
N PRO A 401 23.64 -19.19 26.68
CA PRO A 401 23.98 -17.99 27.43
C PRO A 401 25.42 -17.53 27.14
N GLY A 402 25.57 -16.22 26.90
CA GLY A 402 26.84 -15.53 26.72
C GLY A 402 27.19 -14.65 27.93
N PHE A 403 28.00 -13.60 27.71
CA PHE A 403 28.42 -12.71 28.80
C PHE A 403 27.35 -11.71 29.26
N ALA A 404 26.29 -11.53 28.47
CA ALA A 404 25.24 -10.53 28.69
C ALA A 404 23.82 -11.11 28.76
N THR A 405 23.68 -12.44 28.80
CA THR A 405 22.36 -13.08 28.87
C THR A 405 21.69 -12.80 30.20
N SER A 406 20.46 -12.32 30.16
CA SER A 406 19.68 -12.02 31.37
C SER A 406 18.99 -13.28 31.92
N ASP A 407 18.74 -13.33 33.23
CA ASP A 407 17.98 -14.42 33.84
C ASP A 407 16.52 -14.46 33.33
N GLY A 408 15.96 -13.31 32.95
CA GLY A 408 14.58 -13.18 32.47
C GLY A 408 14.34 -13.84 31.11
N THR A 409 15.10 -13.47 30.08
CA THR A 409 14.97 -14.04 28.72
C THR A 409 15.30 -15.53 28.69
N LYS A 410 16.32 -15.94 29.46
CA LYS A 410 16.67 -17.34 29.65
C LYS A 410 15.54 -18.14 30.29
N SER A 411 14.89 -17.60 31.32
CA SER A 411 13.74 -18.23 31.97
C SER A 411 12.56 -18.35 31.01
N ASN A 412 12.29 -17.33 30.20
CA ASN A 412 11.27 -17.37 29.15
C ASN A 412 11.56 -18.45 28.10
N ALA A 413 12.82 -18.58 27.65
CA ALA A 413 13.23 -19.62 26.71
C ALA A 413 12.94 -21.03 27.25
N TRP A 414 13.33 -21.31 28.50
CA TRP A 414 13.07 -22.59 29.16
C TRP A 414 11.58 -22.86 29.38
N ALA A 415 10.84 -21.86 29.86
CA ALA A 415 9.39 -21.94 30.06
C ALA A 415 8.67 -22.25 28.75
N LEU A 416 9.07 -21.60 27.66
CA LEU A 416 8.50 -21.80 26.33
C LEU A 416 8.79 -23.21 25.81
N MET A 417 10.06 -23.65 25.84
CA MET A 417 10.44 -24.98 25.38
C MET A 417 9.71 -26.09 26.16
N THR A 418 9.61 -25.92 27.49
CA THR A 418 8.90 -26.87 28.36
C THR A 418 7.42 -26.92 28.04
N ALA A 419 6.77 -25.75 27.93
CA ALA A 419 5.34 -25.65 27.65
C ALA A 419 4.96 -26.22 26.27
N LEU A 420 5.85 -26.11 25.28
CA LEU A 420 5.63 -26.63 23.94
C LEU A 420 5.96 -28.12 23.80
N GLY A 421 6.61 -28.74 24.80
CA GLY A 421 6.99 -30.15 24.78
C GLY A 421 8.13 -30.47 23.81
N VAL A 422 9.03 -29.51 23.57
CA VAL A 422 10.23 -29.73 22.75
C VAL A 422 11.41 -30.21 23.60
N THR A 423 12.43 -30.80 22.98
CA THR A 423 13.65 -31.20 23.71
C THR A 423 14.53 -29.98 23.91
N GLY A 424 14.49 -29.41 25.12
CA GLY A 424 15.30 -28.26 25.51
C GLY A 424 16.66 -28.67 26.09
N ALA A 425 17.71 -27.93 25.74
CA ALA A 425 19.04 -28.06 26.33
C ALA A 425 19.70 -26.67 26.48
N GLU A 426 20.74 -26.61 27.32
CA GLU A 426 21.51 -25.39 27.56
C GLU A 426 23.00 -25.64 27.28
N ILE A 427 23.64 -24.72 26.57
CA ILE A 427 25.08 -24.74 26.30
C ILE A 427 25.66 -23.36 26.58
N ASP A 428 26.45 -23.26 27.65
CA ASP A 428 27.22 -22.06 27.96
C ASP A 428 28.37 -21.87 26.94
N ILE A 429 28.33 -20.78 26.19
CA ILE A 429 29.35 -20.48 25.16
C ILE A 429 30.57 -19.77 25.73
N ARG A 430 30.52 -19.26 26.96
CA ARG A 430 31.57 -18.44 27.56
C ARG A 430 32.94 -19.13 27.56
N PRO A 431 33.08 -20.42 27.94
CA PRO A 431 34.38 -21.08 27.90
C PRO A 431 35.00 -21.14 26.51
N ALA A 432 34.19 -21.39 25.47
CA ALA A 432 34.66 -21.40 24.08
C ALA A 432 35.00 -20.00 23.58
N ALA A 433 34.19 -18.99 23.95
CA ALA A 433 34.44 -17.60 23.61
C ALA A 433 35.72 -17.08 24.26
N GLU A 434 35.96 -17.36 25.55
CA GLU A 434 37.19 -17.01 26.25
C GLU A 434 38.42 -17.65 25.59
N GLN A 435 38.32 -18.91 25.17
CA GLN A 435 39.42 -19.56 24.44
C GLN A 435 39.67 -18.87 23.10
N MET A 436 38.63 -18.59 22.33
CA MET A 436 38.76 -17.89 21.04
C MET A 436 39.34 -16.49 21.22
N PHE A 437 38.92 -15.74 22.24
CA PHE A 437 39.47 -14.42 22.56
C PHE A 437 40.96 -14.49 22.89
N LYS A 438 41.39 -15.52 23.65
CA LYS A 438 42.82 -15.76 23.92
C LYS A 438 43.58 -16.05 22.63
N ASP A 439 43.05 -16.93 21.78
CA ASP A 439 43.72 -17.38 20.57
C ASP A 439 43.89 -16.25 19.53
N ILE A 440 42.92 -15.33 19.45
CA ILE A 440 43.00 -14.16 18.54
C ILE A 440 43.68 -12.95 19.18
N GLY A 441 44.11 -13.04 20.44
CA GLY A 441 44.76 -11.93 21.17
C GLY A 441 43.84 -10.74 21.44
N HIS A 442 42.54 -10.98 21.68
CA HIS A 442 41.58 -9.92 21.98
C HIS A 442 41.80 -9.37 23.41
N PRO A 443 41.80 -8.04 23.65
CA PRO A 443 42.10 -7.46 24.97
C PRO A 443 41.21 -7.94 26.13
N TYR A 444 39.98 -8.36 25.83
CA TYR A 444 39.08 -8.97 26.83
C TYR A 444 39.68 -10.22 27.49
N ALA A 445 40.45 -11.02 26.75
CA ALA A 445 41.12 -12.20 27.29
C ALA A 445 42.18 -11.88 28.38
N GLU A 446 42.68 -10.64 28.39
CA GLU A 446 43.63 -10.12 29.37
C GLU A 446 42.96 -9.37 30.52
N GLY A 447 41.61 -9.38 30.59
CA GLY A 447 40.82 -8.71 31.63
C GLY A 447 40.50 -7.24 31.34
N GLN A 448 40.77 -6.74 30.11
CA GLN A 448 40.37 -5.39 29.72
C GLN A 448 38.89 -5.36 29.31
N PRO A 449 38.06 -4.41 29.77
CA PRO A 449 36.61 -4.39 29.48
C PRO A 449 36.31 -3.82 28.08
N VAL A 450 36.92 -4.41 27.04
CA VAL A 450 36.71 -4.06 25.64
C VAL A 450 35.57 -4.92 25.08
N HIS A 451 34.42 -4.30 24.81
CA HIS A 451 33.24 -4.94 24.23
C HIS A 451 32.96 -4.33 22.85
N ASP A 452 33.82 -4.64 21.88
CA ASP A 452 33.70 -4.15 20.51
C ASP A 452 32.92 -5.14 19.62
N ILE A 453 32.85 -4.83 18.32
CA ILE A 453 32.20 -5.70 17.32
C ILE A 453 32.82 -7.11 17.28
N THR A 454 34.11 -7.27 17.62
CA THR A 454 34.78 -8.57 17.70
C THR A 454 34.21 -9.39 18.86
N PHE A 455 34.05 -8.77 20.03
CA PHE A 455 33.47 -9.39 21.22
C PHE A 455 32.05 -9.90 20.96
N GLU A 456 31.23 -9.11 20.28
CA GLU A 456 29.87 -9.47 19.90
C GLU A 456 29.85 -10.61 18.86
N ASN A 457 30.63 -10.49 17.78
CA ASN A 457 30.63 -11.44 16.67
C ASN A 457 31.18 -12.82 17.06
N VAL A 458 32.15 -12.91 17.98
CA VAL A 458 32.65 -14.21 18.48
C VAL A 458 31.52 -14.98 19.14
N GLN A 459 30.69 -14.32 19.95
CA GLN A 459 29.55 -14.96 20.61
C GLN A 459 28.49 -15.41 19.60
N ALA A 460 28.10 -14.53 18.67
CA ALA A 460 27.12 -14.86 17.63
C ALA A 460 27.61 -16.01 16.71
N GLY A 461 28.88 -16.00 16.35
CA GLY A 461 29.51 -17.03 15.55
C GLY A 461 29.57 -18.38 16.26
N LEU A 462 29.97 -18.41 17.53
CA LEU A 462 30.01 -19.65 18.32
C LEU A 462 28.62 -20.27 18.48
N ARG A 463 27.58 -19.47 18.75
CA ARG A 463 26.20 -19.99 18.81
C ARG A 463 25.84 -20.71 17.52
N THR A 464 26.11 -20.07 16.40
CA THR A 464 25.82 -20.65 15.08
C THR A 464 26.64 -21.91 14.83
N ASP A 465 27.95 -21.89 15.11
CA ASP A 465 28.81 -23.05 14.92
C ASP A 465 28.30 -24.26 15.72
N TYR A 466 28.05 -24.08 17.02
CA TYR A 466 27.45 -25.11 17.87
C TYR A 466 26.14 -25.65 17.29
N LEU A 467 25.20 -24.79 16.88
CA LEU A 467 23.93 -25.23 16.28
C LEU A 467 24.16 -26.07 15.02
N PHE A 468 25.11 -25.70 14.15
CA PHE A 468 25.46 -26.50 12.98
C PHE A 468 26.15 -27.82 13.35
N ARG A 469 27.02 -27.84 14.38
CA ARG A 469 27.64 -29.09 14.86
C ARG A 469 26.62 -30.02 15.49
N LEU A 470 25.68 -29.49 16.26
CA LEU A 470 24.55 -30.22 16.85
C LEU A 470 23.64 -30.77 15.76
N ALA A 471 23.33 -29.99 14.73
CA ALA A 471 22.58 -30.47 13.57
C ALA A 471 23.25 -31.69 12.92
N ASN A 472 24.57 -31.66 12.74
CA ASN A 472 25.32 -32.82 12.23
C ASN A 472 25.24 -34.02 13.18
N GLN A 473 25.47 -33.81 14.48
CA GLN A 473 25.42 -34.85 15.51
C GLN A 473 24.06 -35.55 15.55
N HIS A 474 22.97 -34.79 15.41
CA HIS A 474 21.60 -35.27 15.52
C HIS A 474 20.94 -35.59 14.18
N ARG A 475 21.66 -35.47 13.04
CA ARG A 475 21.12 -35.58 11.67
C ARG A 475 19.88 -34.69 11.46
N ALA A 476 19.94 -33.50 12.03
CA ALA A 476 18.94 -32.45 11.93
C ALA A 476 19.43 -31.35 10.99
N PHE A 477 18.60 -30.34 10.76
CA PHE A 477 19.05 -29.09 10.15
C PHE A 477 18.72 -27.90 11.05
N VAL A 478 19.55 -26.87 10.93
CA VAL A 478 19.43 -25.62 11.68
C VAL A 478 18.30 -24.76 11.09
N LEU A 479 17.32 -24.43 11.93
CA LEU A 479 16.25 -23.49 11.64
C LEU A 479 16.69 -22.07 12.04
N GLY A 480 16.79 -21.18 11.06
CA GLY A 480 17.14 -19.77 11.27
C GLY A 480 15.95 -18.94 11.74
N THR A 481 16.25 -17.88 12.48
CA THR A 481 15.24 -17.05 13.14
C THR A 481 15.25 -15.59 12.68
N GLY A 482 16.28 -15.15 11.94
CA GLY A 482 16.41 -13.75 11.55
C GLY A 482 15.25 -13.25 10.68
N ASP A 483 14.77 -12.04 10.96
CA ASP A 483 13.58 -11.47 10.36
C ASP A 483 13.88 -10.53 9.17
N LEU A 484 12.83 -10.14 8.43
CA LEU A 484 12.96 -9.30 7.24
C LEU A 484 13.60 -7.92 7.53
N SER A 485 13.33 -7.35 8.71
CA SER A 485 13.82 -6.03 9.11
C SER A 485 15.31 -6.09 9.45
N GLU A 486 15.74 -7.14 10.14
CA GLU A 486 17.16 -7.45 10.36
C GLU A 486 17.90 -7.65 9.03
N LEU A 487 17.28 -8.33 8.08
CA LEU A 487 17.83 -8.49 6.73
C LEU A 487 17.93 -7.15 5.99
N ALA A 488 16.94 -6.26 6.12
CA ALA A 488 16.95 -4.94 5.51
C ALA A 488 18.10 -4.08 6.02
N LEU A 489 18.28 -4.07 7.34
CA LEU A 489 19.29 -3.26 8.03
C LEU A 489 20.67 -3.93 8.06
N GLY A 490 20.76 -5.20 7.67
CA GLY A 490 21.98 -6.00 7.83
C GLY A 490 22.36 -6.13 9.30
N TRP A 491 21.37 -6.23 10.19
CA TRP A 491 21.52 -6.38 11.63
C TRP A 491 21.68 -7.86 11.99
N ALA A 492 22.82 -8.42 11.59
CA ALA A 492 23.18 -9.82 11.81
C ALA A 492 24.70 -10.00 11.66
N THR A 493 25.28 -11.03 12.28
CA THR A 493 26.66 -11.46 12.02
C THR A 493 26.71 -12.29 10.73
N TYR A 494 27.50 -11.86 9.75
CA TYR A 494 27.60 -12.50 8.44
C TYR A 494 28.51 -13.74 8.44
N GLY A 495 28.15 -14.76 7.65
CA GLY A 495 28.95 -15.97 7.48
C GLY A 495 28.72 -16.96 8.62
N VAL A 496 29.67 -17.05 9.56
CA VAL A 496 29.49 -17.83 10.79
C VAL A 496 28.81 -16.93 11.81
N GLY A 497 27.48 -16.90 11.77
CA GLY A 497 26.65 -16.02 12.58
C GLY A 497 25.16 -16.28 12.36
N ASP A 498 24.33 -15.58 13.12
CA ASP A 498 22.87 -15.73 13.21
C ASP A 498 22.14 -15.59 11.86
N HIS A 499 22.76 -14.92 10.89
CA HIS A 499 22.30 -14.88 9.51
C HIS A 499 22.22 -16.27 8.83
N MET A 500 23.10 -17.21 9.21
CA MET A 500 23.26 -18.49 8.52
C MET A 500 22.42 -19.60 9.16
N SER A 501 21.74 -20.36 8.31
CA SER A 501 20.94 -21.53 8.69
C SER A 501 20.75 -22.43 7.48
N HIS A 502 20.13 -23.60 7.66
CA HIS A 502 19.74 -24.43 6.52
C HIS A 502 18.43 -23.93 5.90
N TYR A 503 17.53 -23.39 6.72
CA TYR A 503 16.26 -22.82 6.31
C TYR A 503 15.84 -21.75 7.33
N ASN A 504 15.43 -20.57 6.88
CA ASN A 504 14.95 -19.47 7.71
C ASN A 504 13.45 -19.24 7.44
N VAL A 505 12.61 -19.44 8.46
CA VAL A 505 11.15 -19.26 8.35
C VAL A 505 10.72 -17.80 8.53
N ASN A 506 11.54 -16.96 9.17
CA ASN A 506 11.20 -15.58 9.50
C ASN A 506 11.72 -14.56 8.48
N GLY A 507 12.63 -14.96 7.57
CA GLY A 507 13.27 -14.02 6.64
C GLY A 507 12.33 -13.30 5.66
N GLY A 508 11.05 -13.66 5.62
CA GLY A 508 9.99 -12.97 4.87
C GLY A 508 8.99 -12.19 5.73
N VAL A 509 9.18 -12.11 7.05
CA VAL A 509 8.27 -11.50 8.02
C VAL A 509 8.94 -10.27 8.65
N ALA A 510 8.28 -9.12 8.59
CA ALA A 510 8.76 -7.88 9.20
C ALA A 510 8.67 -7.94 10.75
N LYS A 511 9.57 -7.24 11.45
CA LYS A 511 9.61 -7.22 12.92
C LYS A 511 8.30 -6.76 13.52
N THR A 512 7.70 -5.73 12.91
CA THR A 512 6.39 -5.19 13.28
C THR A 512 5.31 -6.27 13.25
N LEU A 513 5.30 -7.14 12.24
CA LEU A 513 4.31 -8.22 12.10
C LEU A 513 4.56 -9.40 13.07
N ILE A 514 5.80 -9.69 13.47
CA ILE A 514 6.12 -10.83 14.37
C ILE A 514 5.33 -10.76 15.68
N ARG A 515 5.20 -9.57 16.28
CA ARG A 515 4.42 -9.38 17.52
C ARG A 515 2.96 -9.80 17.34
N HIS A 516 2.35 -9.41 16.23
CA HIS A 516 0.96 -9.75 15.93
C HIS A 516 0.78 -11.24 15.65
N LEU A 517 1.74 -11.90 14.99
CA LEU A 517 1.72 -13.35 14.79
C LEU A 517 1.77 -14.11 16.13
N ILE A 518 2.62 -13.68 17.05
CA ILE A 518 2.72 -14.32 18.38
C ILE A 518 1.42 -14.08 19.17
N ARG A 519 0.88 -12.85 19.16
CA ARG A 519 -0.44 -12.54 19.78
C ARG A 519 -1.55 -13.42 19.19
N TRP A 520 -1.58 -13.56 17.86
CA TRP A 520 -2.55 -14.37 17.14
C TRP A 520 -2.46 -15.86 17.51
N VAL A 521 -1.25 -16.42 17.56
CA VAL A 521 -1.04 -17.82 17.99
C VAL A 521 -1.41 -18.02 19.46
N ALA A 522 -1.10 -17.06 20.34
CA ALA A 522 -1.43 -17.13 21.77
C ALA A 522 -2.95 -17.08 22.04
N ALA A 523 -3.67 -16.29 21.24
CA ALA A 523 -5.13 -16.21 21.26
C ALA A 523 -5.78 -17.50 20.73
N GLY A 524 -5.16 -18.15 19.73
CA GLY A 524 -5.60 -19.42 19.16
C GLY A 524 -5.27 -20.66 20.02
N ASP A 525 -5.68 -21.83 19.51
CA ASP A 525 -5.33 -23.16 20.07
C ASP A 525 -4.48 -23.99 19.07
N LEU A 526 -3.62 -23.31 18.31
CA LEU A 526 -2.87 -23.93 17.21
C LEU A 526 -1.72 -24.82 17.68
N ILE A 527 -1.20 -24.55 18.87
CA ILE A 527 -0.01 -25.20 19.46
C ILE A 527 -0.24 -25.68 20.90
N GLY A 528 -1.50 -25.60 21.38
CA GLY A 528 -1.89 -25.87 22.77
C GLY A 528 -1.84 -24.62 23.67
N THR A 529 -2.57 -24.65 24.78
CA THR A 529 -2.73 -23.50 25.69
C THR A 529 -1.61 -23.33 26.72
N ALA A 530 -0.78 -24.36 26.94
CA ALA A 530 0.23 -24.38 28.00
C ALA A 530 1.30 -23.28 27.87
N ALA A 531 1.55 -22.79 26.64
CA ALA A 531 2.56 -21.76 26.37
C ALA A 531 2.01 -20.33 26.45
N ARG A 532 0.69 -20.13 26.59
CA ARG A 532 0.03 -18.81 26.44
C ARG A 532 0.62 -17.75 27.37
N ASP A 533 0.76 -18.05 28.66
CA ASP A 533 1.28 -17.09 29.63
C ASP A 533 2.74 -16.70 29.33
N THR A 534 3.55 -17.68 28.91
CA THR A 534 4.93 -17.44 28.48
C THR A 534 5.00 -16.57 27.23
N LEU A 535 4.10 -16.77 26.25
CA LEU A 535 4.05 -15.93 25.05
C LEU A 535 3.72 -14.48 25.39
N HIS A 536 2.78 -14.24 26.31
CA HIS A 536 2.50 -12.90 26.81
C HIS A 536 3.68 -12.28 27.56
N ALA A 537 4.40 -13.07 28.37
CA ALA A 537 5.61 -12.60 29.04
C ALA A 537 6.72 -12.19 28.04
N ILE A 538 6.89 -12.97 26.96
CA ILE A 538 7.86 -12.66 25.89
C ILE A 538 7.45 -11.38 25.14
N LEU A 539 6.16 -11.22 24.81
CA LEU A 539 5.64 -10.02 24.16
C LEU A 539 5.85 -8.74 24.99
N ASN A 540 5.84 -8.85 26.32
CA ASN A 540 6.04 -7.73 27.25
C ASN A 540 7.52 -7.48 27.59
N THR A 541 8.45 -8.27 27.04
CA THR A 541 9.89 -8.10 27.29
C THR A 541 10.50 -7.12 26.29
N GLU A 542 11.30 -6.17 26.77
CA GLU A 542 12.00 -5.18 25.92
C GLU A 542 13.01 -5.86 24.97
N ILE A 543 13.11 -5.35 23.73
CA ILE A 543 13.99 -5.92 22.70
C ILE A 543 15.44 -5.41 22.89
N SER A 544 16.39 -6.34 23.08
CA SER A 544 17.82 -6.01 23.25
C SER A 544 18.76 -7.07 22.63
N PRO A 545 19.95 -6.70 22.12
CA PRO A 545 20.98 -7.65 21.75
C PRO A 545 21.77 -8.06 23.01
N GLU A 546 21.53 -9.28 23.51
CA GLU A 546 22.20 -9.83 24.71
C GLU A 546 23.66 -10.26 24.45
N LEU A 547 24.48 -9.34 23.92
CA LEU A 547 25.89 -9.58 23.58
C LEU A 547 26.86 -8.78 24.45
N VAL A 548 26.46 -7.62 24.96
CA VAL A 548 27.31 -6.73 25.78
C VAL A 548 26.69 -6.55 27.16
N PRO A 549 27.45 -6.74 28.26
CA PRO A 549 26.95 -6.52 29.61
C PRO A 549 26.46 -5.08 29.80
N ALA A 550 25.40 -4.90 30.60
CA ALA A 550 24.85 -3.58 30.87
C ALA A 550 25.92 -2.61 31.41
N LYS A 551 25.97 -1.40 30.84
CA LYS A 551 26.83 -0.33 31.34
C LYS A 551 26.00 0.51 32.31
N ASP A 552 26.45 0.61 33.56
CA ASP A 552 25.76 1.34 34.64
C ASP A 552 24.30 0.88 34.88
N GLY A 553 24.00 -0.39 34.61
CA GLY A 553 22.67 -0.98 34.76
C GLY A 553 21.70 -0.74 33.59
N VAL A 554 22.13 -0.03 32.54
CA VAL A 554 21.34 0.22 31.32
C VAL A 554 21.71 -0.81 30.25
N ILE A 555 20.71 -1.55 29.80
CA ILE A 555 20.83 -2.53 28.71
C ILE A 555 20.81 -1.78 27.36
N GLN A 556 21.63 -2.20 26.40
CA GLN A 556 21.63 -1.62 25.06
C GLN A 556 20.33 -1.97 24.33
N SER A 557 19.57 -0.96 23.90
CA SER A 557 18.40 -1.17 23.03
C SER A 557 18.85 -1.33 21.57
N THR A 558 18.35 -2.37 20.90
CA THR A 558 18.59 -2.57 19.47
C THR A 558 18.06 -1.38 18.67
N GLU A 559 16.84 -0.93 18.96
CA GLU A 559 16.19 0.21 18.30
C GLU A 559 16.91 1.53 18.62
N GLY A 560 17.56 1.64 19.78
CA GLY A 560 18.46 2.78 20.06
C GLY A 560 19.64 2.88 19.09
N THR A 561 20.06 1.75 18.48
CA THR A 561 21.18 1.71 17.53
C THR A 561 20.70 1.81 16.07
N VAL A 562 19.70 1.01 15.69
CA VAL A 562 19.23 0.90 14.29
C VAL A 562 18.02 1.77 13.96
N GLY A 563 17.41 2.38 14.97
CA GLY A 563 16.17 3.12 14.87
C GLY A 563 14.94 2.25 15.15
N PRO A 564 13.77 2.87 15.37
CA PRO A 564 12.53 2.15 15.58
C PRO A 564 12.22 1.24 14.39
N TYR A 565 11.86 -0.02 14.64
CA TYR A 565 11.44 -0.95 13.61
C TYR A 565 10.18 -0.48 12.90
N ALA A 566 9.30 0.25 13.59
CA ALA A 566 8.13 0.88 12.99
C ALA A 566 8.50 1.77 11.79
N LEU A 567 9.46 2.68 11.97
CA LEU A 567 9.94 3.55 10.90
C LEU A 567 10.75 2.77 9.85
N ASN A 568 11.65 1.87 10.28
CA ASN A 568 12.48 1.11 9.34
C ASN A 568 11.64 0.19 8.43
N ASP A 569 10.59 -0.43 8.96
CA ASP A 569 9.66 -1.26 8.20
C ASP A 569 8.81 -0.40 7.26
N PHE A 570 8.40 0.79 7.69
CA PHE A 570 7.73 1.76 6.82
C PHE A 570 8.63 2.14 5.63
N PHE A 571 9.88 2.51 5.90
CA PHE A 571 10.86 2.85 4.86
C PHE A 571 11.11 1.66 3.93
N LEU A 572 11.30 0.47 4.50
CA LEU A 572 11.49 -0.76 3.75
C LEU A 572 10.33 -1.00 2.79
N PHE A 573 9.08 -0.88 3.25
CA PHE A 573 7.92 -1.10 2.42
C PHE A 573 7.92 -0.16 1.22
N TYR A 574 7.93 1.16 1.44
CA TYR A 574 7.79 2.11 0.34
C TYR A 574 9.01 2.16 -0.60
N ILE A 575 10.22 1.94 -0.09
CA ILE A 575 11.45 1.92 -0.90
C ILE A 575 11.59 0.61 -1.67
N SER A 576 11.40 -0.55 -1.03
CA SER A 576 11.63 -1.83 -1.72
C SER A 576 10.47 -2.24 -2.61
N ARG A 577 9.21 -2.02 -2.17
CA ARG A 577 8.01 -2.39 -2.94
C ARG A 577 7.80 -1.47 -4.13
N PHE A 578 7.83 -0.15 -3.90
CA PHE A 578 7.47 0.86 -4.91
C PHE A 578 8.67 1.65 -5.42
N GLY A 579 9.82 1.65 -4.73
CA GLY A 579 10.98 2.47 -5.13
C GLY A 579 10.66 3.96 -5.17
N MET A 580 9.85 4.41 -4.20
CA MET A 580 9.58 5.83 -4.00
C MET A 580 10.88 6.57 -3.63
N THR A 581 10.90 7.86 -3.93
CA THR A 581 11.99 8.74 -3.50
C THR A 581 12.02 8.87 -1.97
N PRO A 582 13.20 9.01 -1.36
CA PRO A 582 13.32 9.27 0.06
C PRO A 582 12.45 10.44 0.57
N SER A 583 12.36 11.54 -0.16
CA SER A 583 11.50 12.68 0.20
C SER A 583 10.02 12.32 0.28
N LYS A 584 9.48 11.57 -0.68
CA LYS A 584 8.12 11.05 -0.66
C LYS A 584 7.89 10.11 0.53
N VAL A 585 8.86 9.25 0.81
CA VAL A 585 8.79 8.33 1.96
C VAL A 585 8.81 9.10 3.28
N ALA A 586 9.63 10.14 3.40
CA ALA A 586 9.63 11.02 4.57
C ALA A 586 8.30 11.77 4.74
N PHE A 587 7.72 12.27 3.65
CA PHE A 587 6.40 12.91 3.66
C PHE A 587 5.33 11.95 4.15
N LEU A 588 5.23 10.75 3.56
CA LEU A 588 4.27 9.72 3.98
C LEU A 588 4.49 9.33 5.45
N ALA A 589 5.74 9.13 5.87
CA ALA A 589 6.04 8.80 7.26
C ALA A 589 5.60 9.92 8.21
N HIS A 590 5.79 11.19 7.83
CA HIS A 590 5.37 12.33 8.63
C HIS A 590 3.84 12.45 8.70
N GLN A 591 3.12 12.18 7.60
CA GLN A 591 1.65 12.14 7.62
C GLN A 591 1.11 11.00 8.51
N ALA A 592 1.79 9.85 8.55
CA ALA A 592 1.37 8.71 9.36
C ALA A 592 1.75 8.84 10.85
N TRP A 593 2.89 9.44 11.16
CA TRP A 593 3.50 9.41 12.49
C TRP A 593 3.67 10.77 13.17
N GLY A 594 3.43 11.88 12.45
CA GLY A 594 3.65 13.24 12.99
C GLY A 594 2.65 13.66 14.07
N ASP A 595 1.48 13.00 14.12
CA ASP A 595 0.45 13.20 15.14
C ASP A 595 -0.11 11.82 15.55
N ALA A 596 0.09 11.41 16.80
CA ALA A 596 -0.41 10.13 17.31
C ALA A 596 -1.95 10.07 17.41
N GLY A 597 -2.62 11.22 17.46
CA GLY A 597 -4.08 11.36 17.53
C GLY A 597 -4.79 11.32 16.16
N ALA A 598 -4.05 11.43 15.06
CA ALA A 598 -4.58 11.35 13.70
C ALA A 598 -4.49 9.92 13.14
N GLY A 599 -5.37 9.54 12.21
CA GLY A 599 -5.36 8.21 11.59
C GLY A 599 -5.63 7.05 12.55
N GLU A 600 -5.42 5.82 12.08
CA GLU A 600 -5.74 4.61 12.84
C GLU A 600 -4.48 3.93 13.41
N TRP A 601 -4.70 3.07 14.40
CA TRP A 601 -3.68 2.21 15.00
C TRP A 601 -4.15 0.76 14.91
N PRO A 602 -3.24 -0.23 14.78
CA PRO A 602 -3.63 -1.63 14.81
C PRO A 602 -4.42 -1.97 16.07
N ALA A 603 -5.41 -2.86 15.92
CA ALA A 603 -6.28 -3.25 17.03
C ALA A 603 -5.47 -3.73 18.25
N ASN A 604 -5.84 -3.24 19.44
CA ASN A 604 -5.19 -3.52 20.73
C ASN A 604 -3.75 -3.00 20.86
N THR A 605 -3.36 -1.97 20.10
CA THR A 605 -2.11 -1.24 20.36
C THR A 605 -2.18 -0.56 21.74
N PRO A 606 -1.26 -0.88 22.68
CA PRO A 606 -1.17 -0.22 23.98
C PRO A 606 -0.96 1.29 23.85
N GLU A 607 -1.50 2.07 24.78
CA GLU A 607 -1.42 3.53 24.73
C GLU A 607 0.02 4.06 24.82
N ASP A 608 0.88 3.37 25.54
CA ASP A 608 2.31 3.66 25.65
C ASP A 608 3.12 3.29 24.40
N GLU A 609 2.56 2.47 23.49
CA GLU A 609 3.15 2.16 22.18
C GLU A 609 2.69 3.16 21.09
N LYS A 610 1.72 4.03 21.38
CA LYS A 610 1.23 5.07 20.45
C LYS A 610 2.14 6.29 20.45
N VAL A 611 3.20 6.21 19.66
CA VAL A 611 4.24 7.24 19.57
C VAL A 611 4.04 8.18 18.38
N GLU A 612 4.60 9.38 18.51
CA GLU A 612 4.75 10.36 17.43
C GLU A 612 6.22 10.56 17.09
N TYR A 613 6.51 10.89 15.82
CA TYR A 613 7.85 11.20 15.35
C TYR A 613 7.85 12.53 14.60
N ASP A 614 8.68 13.47 15.05
CA ASP A 614 8.92 14.70 14.30
C ASP A 614 9.69 14.43 13.00
N LEU A 615 9.62 15.39 12.06
CA LEU A 615 10.25 15.25 10.75
C LEU A 615 11.77 15.06 10.84
N ALA A 616 12.43 15.75 11.77
CA ALA A 616 13.88 15.64 11.99
C ALA A 616 14.29 14.21 12.40
N THR A 617 13.50 13.57 13.27
CA THR A 617 13.67 12.18 13.69
C THR A 617 13.45 11.22 12.53
N ILE A 618 12.39 11.42 11.75
CA ILE A 618 12.09 10.62 10.54
C ILE A 618 13.25 10.73 9.54
N LYS A 619 13.69 11.94 9.21
CA LYS A 619 14.81 12.20 8.28
C LYS A 619 16.11 11.57 8.81
N GLY A 620 16.38 11.69 10.10
CA GLY A 620 17.53 11.10 10.77
C GLY A 620 17.60 9.58 10.63
N TRP A 621 16.48 8.89 10.87
CA TRP A 621 16.40 7.44 10.73
C TRP A 621 16.37 6.98 9.28
N LEU A 622 15.67 7.70 8.40
CA LEU A 622 15.66 7.40 6.97
C LEU A 622 17.06 7.50 6.37
N ARG A 623 17.84 8.53 6.74
CA ARG A 623 19.27 8.64 6.35
C ARG A 623 20.07 7.40 6.72
N LYS A 624 19.93 6.91 7.96
CA LYS A 624 20.61 5.68 8.41
C LYS A 624 20.09 4.45 7.67
N PHE A 625 18.78 4.34 7.46
CA PHE A 625 18.16 3.27 6.70
C PHE A 625 18.74 3.20 5.29
N LEU A 626 18.84 4.33 4.56
CA LEU A 626 19.38 4.37 3.20
C LEU A 626 20.82 3.86 3.13
N ILE A 627 21.68 4.30 4.05
CA ILE A 627 23.07 3.81 4.15
C ILE A 627 23.08 2.31 4.41
N ARG A 628 22.29 1.83 5.37
CA ARG A 628 22.29 0.41 5.72
C ARG A 628 21.74 -0.43 4.57
N PHE A 629 20.59 -0.06 4.04
CA PHE A 629 19.87 -0.80 3.02
C PHE A 629 20.63 -0.85 1.69
N PHE A 630 21.07 0.29 1.14
CA PHE A 630 21.68 0.36 -0.19
C PHE A 630 23.19 0.10 -0.20
N GLN A 631 23.91 0.38 0.89
CA GLN A 631 25.37 0.33 0.90
C GLN A 631 25.94 -0.79 1.77
N THR A 632 25.49 -0.97 3.01
CA THR A 632 26.21 -1.84 3.96
C THR A 632 25.58 -3.22 4.17
N ALA A 633 24.30 -3.43 3.88
CA ALA A 633 23.62 -4.68 4.19
C ALA A 633 23.54 -5.68 3.01
N GLN A 634 23.70 -5.22 1.76
CA GLN A 634 23.42 -6.05 0.59
C GLN A 634 24.32 -7.29 0.50
N PHE A 635 25.60 -7.18 0.86
CA PHE A 635 26.51 -8.34 0.82
C PHE A 635 26.06 -9.48 1.75
N LYS A 636 25.41 -9.15 2.88
CA LYS A 636 24.85 -10.15 3.78
C LYS A 636 23.71 -10.90 3.10
N ARG A 637 22.82 -10.14 2.44
CA ARG A 637 21.65 -10.69 1.73
C ARG A 637 22.02 -11.58 0.54
N SER A 638 23.13 -11.30 -0.12
CA SER A 638 23.61 -12.06 -1.29
C SER A 638 23.80 -13.56 -1.00
N ALA A 639 24.06 -13.95 0.25
CA ALA A 639 24.24 -15.34 0.67
C ALA A 639 23.14 -15.83 1.64
N LEU A 640 21.89 -15.39 1.45
CA LEU A 640 20.78 -15.78 2.33
C LEU A 640 20.42 -17.26 2.25
N PRO A 641 20.16 -17.92 3.40
CA PRO A 641 19.48 -19.21 3.45
C PRO A 641 18.15 -19.21 2.69
N ASN A 642 17.62 -20.40 2.44
CA ASN A 642 16.28 -20.51 1.85
C ASN A 642 15.21 -20.19 2.89
N GLY A 643 14.10 -19.61 2.45
CA GLY A 643 12.95 -19.25 3.27
C GLY A 643 11.79 -18.83 2.37
N PRO A 644 10.54 -18.90 2.85
CA PRO A 644 9.40 -18.44 2.07
C PRO A 644 9.31 -16.90 2.06
N LYS A 645 8.85 -16.33 0.96
CA LYS A 645 8.29 -14.97 0.94
C LYS A 645 6.94 -15.02 1.65
N VAL A 646 6.67 -14.05 2.53
CA VAL A 646 5.44 -14.03 3.33
C VAL A 646 4.61 -12.77 3.02
N VAL A 647 5.19 -11.59 3.21
CA VAL A 647 4.47 -10.32 3.04
C VAL A 647 4.40 -9.85 1.58
N THR A 648 3.31 -9.14 1.26
CA THR A 648 3.04 -8.57 -0.08
C THR A 648 4.01 -7.44 -0.46
N GLY A 649 4.57 -6.74 0.55
CA GLY A 649 5.61 -5.72 0.35
C GLY A 649 6.91 -6.25 -0.26
N GLY A 650 7.11 -7.57 -0.31
CA GLY A 650 8.29 -8.20 -0.88
C GLY A 650 9.15 -8.94 0.14
N SER A 651 10.10 -9.72 -0.36
CA SER A 651 11.18 -10.34 0.41
C SER A 651 12.53 -9.78 -0.03
N LEU A 652 13.57 -10.03 0.77
CA LEU A 652 14.92 -9.57 0.45
C LEU A 652 15.85 -10.67 -0.09
N SER A 653 15.26 -11.75 -0.63
CA SER A 653 16.00 -12.83 -1.27
C SER A 653 16.67 -12.34 -2.57
N PRO A 654 17.98 -12.56 -2.77
CA PRO A 654 18.68 -12.22 -4.02
C PRO A 654 18.22 -13.07 -5.22
N ARG A 655 17.45 -14.12 -4.94
CA ARG A 655 16.83 -15.01 -5.93
C ARG A 655 15.38 -14.64 -6.22
N GLY A 656 14.81 -13.70 -5.47
CA GLY A 656 13.41 -13.28 -5.53
C GLY A 656 13.31 -11.78 -5.81
N ASP A 657 12.61 -11.06 -4.92
CA ASP A 657 12.17 -9.69 -5.19
C ASP A 657 13.31 -8.65 -5.19
N TRP A 658 14.43 -8.89 -4.51
CA TRP A 658 15.50 -7.89 -4.37
C TRP A 658 16.83 -8.34 -4.98
N ARG A 659 17.12 -7.87 -6.20
CA ARG A 659 18.37 -8.16 -6.92
C ARG A 659 19.22 -6.89 -6.98
N ALA A 660 20.21 -6.79 -6.09
CA ALA A 660 21.07 -5.61 -6.00
C ALA A 660 22.56 -5.98 -5.85
N PRO A 661 23.48 -5.13 -6.36
CA PRO A 661 24.92 -5.30 -6.21
C PRO A 661 25.37 -5.13 -4.75
N SER A 662 26.38 -5.89 -4.33
CA SER A 662 26.89 -5.85 -2.95
C SER A 662 27.96 -4.78 -2.71
N ASP A 663 28.37 -4.10 -3.76
CA ASP A 663 29.43 -3.11 -3.87
C ASP A 663 28.89 -1.74 -4.33
N GLY A 664 27.59 -1.51 -4.14
CA GLY A 664 26.92 -0.23 -4.36
C GLY A 664 27.17 0.81 -3.26
N ASN A 665 26.60 2.01 -3.43
CA ASN A 665 26.60 3.08 -2.44
C ASN A 665 25.22 3.73 -2.32
N ALA A 666 25.01 4.52 -1.27
CA ALA A 666 23.71 5.16 -0.98
C ALA A 666 23.60 6.62 -1.50
N ARG A 667 24.59 7.12 -2.24
CA ARG A 667 24.76 8.57 -2.48
C ARG A 667 23.55 9.22 -3.13
N VAL A 668 23.02 8.65 -4.22
CA VAL A 668 21.86 9.24 -4.94
C VAL A 668 20.64 9.40 -4.05
N TRP A 669 20.36 8.44 -3.16
CA TRP A 669 19.23 8.53 -2.25
C TRP A 669 19.49 9.52 -1.11
N LEU A 670 20.73 9.63 -0.64
CA LEU A 670 21.10 10.64 0.36
C LEU A 670 21.00 12.06 -0.22
N ASP A 671 21.53 12.28 -1.42
CA ASP A 671 21.47 13.57 -2.09
C ASP A 671 20.01 14.00 -2.33
N GLU A 672 19.13 13.06 -2.71
CA GLU A 672 17.69 13.30 -2.86
C GLU A 672 17.02 13.66 -1.53
N LEU A 673 17.33 12.93 -0.44
CA LEU A 673 16.81 13.20 0.89
C LEU A 673 17.22 14.60 1.39
N GLU A 674 18.50 14.98 1.25
CA GLU A 674 18.98 16.28 1.73
C GLU A 674 18.47 17.44 0.90
N ALA A 675 18.26 17.26 -0.41
CA ALA A 675 17.77 18.32 -1.28
C ALA A 675 16.28 18.64 -1.07
N ASN A 676 15.48 17.63 -0.72
CA ASN A 676 14.02 17.71 -0.81
C ASN A 676 13.29 17.56 0.54
N VAL A 677 13.98 17.24 1.64
CA VAL A 677 13.37 17.17 2.98
C VAL A 677 13.92 18.30 3.86
N PRO A 678 13.05 19.14 4.47
CA PRO A 678 13.46 20.14 5.44
C PRO A 678 14.27 19.56 6.61
N ASP A 679 15.04 20.41 7.28
CA ASP A 679 15.81 20.04 8.48
C ASP A 679 14.99 20.08 9.76
#